data_AF-A0A257M2W1-F1
#
_entry.id   AF-A0A257M2W1-F1
#
_cell.length_a   1.000
_cell.length_b   1.000
_cell.length_c   1.000
_cell.angle_alpha   90.00
_cell.angle_beta   90.00
_cell.angle_gamma   90.00
#
_symmetry.space_group_name_H-M   'P 1'
#
loop_
_entity.id
_entity.type
_entity.pdbx_description
1 polymer ?
#
loop_
_entity_poly.entity_id
_entity_poly.type
_entity_poly.pdbx_seq_one_letter_code
_entity_poly.pdbx_strand_id
1 'polypeptide(L)'
;MTFLRTLFCIILFASHARAQLTWSLASGNESWPADKRAAIVTAMNEAVALYNANGYFPKTLWANYNASVPTAQASYSGWIDFGGQIGTRTALHEISHALGVGQVAAWNTNRSGNIWTGTFATNRVKLFDGPSATLSADSMHFWPYGLNFASEDSTTNRVRHVKMVSAMRRDMGIVVDSDNDGIPDDWEMFHFGGLGQTAGGNFDMDGANNLAEYNADTNPAQTFTFQWTGGTGQWDTTSARWTGASTFWRNGGNDAAVFSGTAGTVTLAAGITANDLTFSTTGYQINGTTMTLTGQSPSITVATGITTTVNPVISGSAGLEKKGTGNLVLTGDSTYSGPTTVSAGTLTLDPGARLYMSGGSSGLEIHAGATLSFEGNWGWDGTLRYHGVQASETLIDGGTLRHTGPSNAATSGGAGRLFTVGTAGATLDSATAGAEFRIGYRYDYSTSLTSLGGTLILTGAGNGDLSYILPGSGGLVKNGSGRWSLRQPNTYSGATTVNAGTLAMFETFSSPSCSIASAAVLELNTSSGSKDYQTVAFSGAGTLRKTGANTATWGAAASTFSMASGSLIDVTAGTFTGGSSANEVWTNNRSDLNVAATASFVGAEANVRVDALTGAGTISSGSTDASYASFTFGVDNGDGSFTGVLSDGTAPGDFSKTGSGTQTLSGINTFTGSLTIDAGALRITRAEAVGAGPRTITMNNGTNGLCRLILAGGSTNISLPSTVSFLTSNQNTTFPAIVNESGHNTIAGNFTLTNGGGTTRVRVDGGSLTLSGNFTPNVTGRALNLDGSANGILSGRLLNGTGSNTASLTKDGTGTWTVTGTAHTFTGPTSVNAGALLVSGRLNTTSSITVASGATIGGTGTLGATTIQSGGTLRPGGETVGTLSTGALTCDAGSIAIFKIGATSDRLNVTGNLTLNAHLDVTNPSGMVGTFKLITYTGTLSGTGLSLRNLPQGFKHIVNTSVPGEISLIVTPSTFTNWINSFPALTASQKAASADPDNDGDSNLAEYAFAGNPTDPGSRGRNLLQLLDTRDDNSNAQDLTLTVEIRADATLTPDGPDLVASIDGITYRFEGSTDLSTFSSPISEVIPHRGPDSAKPGYTFKTIRLNASNGLPGKGFLRASASQP
;
A
#
# COMPACT_ATOMS: atom_id res chain seq x y z
N MET A 1 -38.35 19.49 -23.59
CA MET A 1 -39.28 19.06 -24.66
C MET A 1 -39.42 17.55 -24.61
N THR A 2 -39.96 17.05 -23.52
CA THR A 2 -39.69 15.68 -23.01
C THR A 2 -40.95 14.82 -22.97
N PHE A 3 -41.98 15.21 -23.72
CA PHE A 3 -43.31 14.59 -23.69
C PHE A 3 -43.80 14.10 -25.06
N LEU A 4 -42.96 14.14 -26.11
CA LEU A 4 -43.39 13.86 -27.49
C LEU A 4 -42.70 12.67 -28.17
N ARG A 5 -41.79 11.94 -27.51
CA ARG A 5 -41.02 10.85 -28.14
C ARG A 5 -41.38 9.44 -27.69
N THR A 6 -42.17 9.28 -26.64
CA THR A 6 -42.71 7.98 -26.23
C THR A 6 -43.85 7.49 -27.14
N LEU A 7 -44.28 8.29 -28.12
CA LEU A 7 -45.40 7.96 -29.01
C LEU A 7 -45.03 7.19 -30.29
N PHE A 8 -43.75 6.89 -30.55
CA PHE A 8 -43.31 6.35 -31.84
C PHE A 8 -42.93 4.86 -31.88
N CYS A 9 -43.27 4.09 -30.84
CA CYS A 9 -43.12 2.61 -30.83
C CYS A 9 -44.44 1.84 -30.67
N ILE A 10 -45.59 2.48 -30.98
CA ILE A 10 -46.89 1.79 -31.10
C ILE A 10 -47.50 2.05 -32.49
N ILE A 11 -46.67 2.04 -33.54
CA ILE A 11 -47.17 2.01 -34.93
C ILE A 11 -46.40 0.95 -35.71
N LEU A 12 -46.74 -0.31 -35.45
CA LEU A 12 -46.73 -1.38 -36.45
C LEU A 12 -47.87 -2.40 -36.23
N PHE A 13 -48.99 -1.91 -35.67
CA PHE A 13 -50.30 -2.53 -35.84
C PHE A 13 -51.30 -1.44 -36.23
N ALA A 14 -51.29 -1.10 -37.52
CA ALA A 14 -52.34 -0.32 -38.14
C ALA A 14 -52.80 -0.97 -39.45
N SER A 15 -53.40 -2.15 -39.32
CA SER A 15 -54.76 -2.40 -39.77
C SER A 15 -55.28 -3.45 -38.77
N HIS A 16 -56.31 -3.20 -37.96
CA HIS A 16 -57.67 -2.95 -38.38
C HIS A 16 -58.36 -2.04 -37.35
N ALA A 17 -58.66 -0.79 -37.73
CA ALA A 17 -59.66 -0.01 -37.03
C ALA A 17 -61.04 -0.56 -37.39
N ARG A 18 -61.60 -1.46 -36.56
CA ARG A 18 -63.04 -1.78 -36.44
C ARG A 18 -63.29 -2.54 -35.11
N ALA A 19 -64.30 -2.07 -34.38
CA ALA A 19 -64.70 -2.30 -32.96
C ALA A 19 -64.24 -3.59 -32.23
N GLN A 20 -63.14 -3.51 -31.47
CA GLN A 20 -62.79 -4.45 -30.39
C GLN A 20 -63.54 -4.13 -29.08
N LEU A 21 -63.43 -4.98 -28.05
CA LEU A 21 -63.96 -4.67 -26.72
C LEU A 21 -63.23 -3.43 -26.20
N THR A 22 -63.97 -2.38 -25.89
CA THR A 22 -63.42 -1.12 -25.37
C THR A 22 -64.01 -0.83 -24.01
N TRP A 23 -63.32 -0.03 -23.22
CA TRP A 23 -63.84 0.39 -21.93
C TRP A 23 -63.45 1.83 -21.61
N SER A 24 -64.30 2.50 -20.84
CA SER A 24 -64.08 3.84 -20.32
C SER A 24 -64.51 3.91 -18.85
N LEU A 25 -63.90 4.83 -18.10
CA LEU A 25 -64.40 5.15 -16.76
C LEU A 25 -65.73 5.92 -16.86
N ALA A 26 -66.64 5.64 -15.93
CA ALA A 26 -67.85 6.42 -15.78
C ALA A 26 -67.55 7.90 -15.46
N SER A 27 -68.48 8.78 -15.82
CA SER A 27 -68.43 10.21 -15.47
C SER A 27 -68.38 10.41 -13.96
N GLY A 28 -67.54 11.34 -13.48
CA GLY A 28 -67.36 11.60 -12.03
C GLY A 28 -66.21 10.83 -11.37
N ASN A 29 -65.41 10.08 -12.13
CA ASN A 29 -64.30 9.27 -11.62
C ASN A 29 -63.16 10.05 -10.92
N GLU A 30 -63.09 11.36 -11.14
CA GLU A 30 -62.16 12.24 -10.43
C GLU A 30 -62.39 12.23 -8.91
N SER A 31 -63.64 11.97 -8.48
CA SER A 31 -64.06 11.94 -7.07
C SER A 31 -63.82 10.60 -6.36
N TRP A 32 -63.36 9.57 -7.06
CA TRP A 32 -63.12 8.25 -6.47
C TRP A 32 -61.76 8.20 -5.74
N PRO A 33 -61.59 7.30 -4.74
CA PRO A 33 -60.29 7.04 -4.14
C PRO A 33 -59.24 6.66 -5.20
N ALA A 34 -58.06 7.28 -5.14
CA ALA A 34 -57.05 7.16 -6.19
C ALA A 34 -56.52 5.72 -6.36
N ASP A 35 -56.42 4.97 -5.25
CA ASP A 35 -56.05 3.56 -5.22
C ASP A 35 -57.12 2.68 -5.90
N LYS A 36 -58.41 2.94 -5.64
CA LYS A 36 -59.53 2.23 -6.28
C LYS A 36 -59.62 2.54 -7.77
N ARG A 37 -59.44 3.81 -8.16
CA ARG A 37 -59.39 4.21 -9.57
C ARG A 37 -58.23 3.53 -10.31
N ALA A 38 -57.03 3.50 -9.73
CA ALA A 38 -55.87 2.83 -10.32
C ALA A 38 -56.06 1.31 -10.41
N ALA A 39 -56.67 0.68 -9.40
CA ALA A 39 -56.98 -0.75 -9.39
C ALA A 39 -58.02 -1.11 -10.46
N ILE A 40 -59.07 -0.31 -10.64
CA ILE A 40 -60.07 -0.50 -11.71
C ILE A 40 -59.41 -0.35 -13.08
N VAL A 41 -58.57 0.68 -13.28
CA VAL A 41 -57.84 0.89 -14.54
C VAL A 41 -56.96 -0.30 -14.87
N THR A 42 -56.20 -0.81 -13.89
CA THR A 42 -55.32 -1.97 -14.08
C THR A 42 -56.13 -3.22 -14.40
N ALA A 43 -57.16 -3.52 -13.60
CA ALA A 43 -58.01 -4.70 -13.79
C ALA A 43 -58.74 -4.69 -15.12
N MET A 44 -59.29 -3.53 -15.54
CA MET A 44 -59.99 -3.40 -16.81
C MET A 44 -59.03 -3.43 -18.01
N ASN A 45 -57.85 -2.81 -17.92
CA ASN A 45 -56.83 -2.91 -18.97
C ASN A 45 -56.39 -4.35 -19.21
N GLU A 46 -56.08 -5.09 -18.14
CA GLU A 46 -55.67 -6.49 -18.24
C GLU A 46 -56.81 -7.39 -18.73
N ALA A 47 -58.03 -7.22 -18.21
CA ALA A 47 -59.17 -8.05 -18.59
C ALA A 47 -59.61 -7.79 -20.04
N VAL A 48 -59.67 -6.54 -20.47
CA VAL A 48 -60.01 -6.17 -21.86
C VAL A 48 -58.90 -6.59 -22.81
N ALA A 49 -57.63 -6.45 -22.43
CA ALA A 49 -56.53 -6.98 -23.23
C ALA A 49 -56.65 -8.50 -23.42
N LEU A 50 -57.04 -9.24 -22.38
CA LEU A 50 -57.21 -10.69 -22.48
C LEU A 50 -58.40 -11.09 -23.36
N TYR A 51 -59.55 -10.40 -23.24
CA TYR A 51 -60.70 -10.60 -24.12
C TYR A 51 -60.34 -10.31 -25.57
N ASN A 52 -59.67 -9.18 -25.84
CA ASN A 52 -59.26 -8.79 -27.19
C ASN A 52 -58.13 -9.66 -27.77
N ALA A 53 -57.33 -10.30 -26.93
CA ALA A 53 -56.28 -11.23 -27.37
C ALA A 53 -56.81 -12.64 -27.69
N ASN A 54 -58.06 -12.96 -27.32
CA ASN A 54 -58.61 -14.32 -27.41
C ASN A 54 -60.02 -14.38 -28.03
N GLY A 55 -60.50 -13.29 -28.61
CA GLY A 55 -61.76 -13.25 -29.35
C GLY A 55 -62.13 -11.82 -29.79
N TYR A 56 -63.21 -11.72 -30.56
CA TYR A 56 -63.75 -10.44 -31.04
C TYR A 56 -65.09 -10.14 -30.37
N PHE A 57 -65.12 -9.08 -29.55
CA PHE A 57 -66.31 -8.70 -28.77
C PHE A 57 -66.62 -7.21 -28.98
N PRO A 58 -67.36 -6.83 -30.03
CA PRO A 58 -67.60 -5.42 -30.37
C PRO A 58 -68.58 -4.76 -29.38
N LYS A 59 -68.06 -4.30 -28.24
CA LYS A 59 -68.84 -3.65 -27.19
C LYS A 59 -68.02 -2.59 -26.45
N THR A 60 -68.68 -1.53 -26.01
CA THR A 60 -68.07 -0.55 -25.09
C THR A 60 -68.58 -0.81 -23.68
N LEU A 61 -67.65 -0.84 -22.73
CA LEU A 61 -67.91 -1.03 -21.32
C LEU A 61 -67.71 0.28 -20.55
N TRP A 62 -68.50 0.50 -19.51
CA TRP A 62 -68.36 1.64 -18.61
C TRP A 62 -68.11 1.14 -17.19
N ALA A 63 -66.88 1.33 -16.72
CA ALA A 63 -66.45 0.92 -15.39
C ALA A 63 -66.70 2.05 -14.38
N ASN A 64 -67.42 1.76 -13.31
CA ASN A 64 -67.76 2.67 -12.23
C ASN A 64 -67.27 2.11 -10.88
N TYR A 65 -67.10 2.98 -9.88
CA TYR A 65 -66.85 2.57 -8.49
C TYR A 65 -68.07 2.89 -7.61
N ASN A 66 -68.59 1.88 -6.92
CA ASN A 66 -69.70 2.02 -5.98
C ASN A 66 -69.41 1.23 -4.69
N ALA A 67 -69.07 1.96 -3.62
CA ALA A 67 -68.72 1.37 -2.33
C ALA A 67 -69.85 0.55 -1.67
N SER A 68 -71.10 0.74 -2.11
CA SER A 68 -72.26 -0.02 -1.62
C SER A 68 -72.40 -1.41 -2.28
N VAL A 69 -71.61 -1.69 -3.32
CA VAL A 69 -71.56 -3.01 -3.97
C VAL A 69 -70.56 -3.91 -3.19
N PRO A 70 -70.97 -5.07 -2.66
CA PRO A 70 -70.06 -5.91 -1.87
C PRO A 70 -68.86 -6.48 -2.66
N THR A 71 -69.05 -6.82 -3.94
CA THR A 71 -68.02 -7.43 -4.80
C THR A 71 -67.85 -6.62 -6.09
N ALA A 72 -68.63 -6.93 -7.11
CA ALA A 72 -68.84 -6.18 -8.34
C ALA A 72 -70.17 -6.63 -8.96
N GLN A 73 -70.71 -5.86 -9.89
CA GLN A 73 -71.92 -6.24 -10.65
C GLN A 73 -71.87 -5.63 -12.05
N ALA A 74 -72.40 -6.33 -13.04
CA ALA A 74 -72.47 -5.85 -14.41
C ALA A 74 -73.84 -6.06 -15.06
N SER A 75 -74.13 -5.24 -16.07
CA SER A 75 -75.37 -5.33 -16.86
C SER A 75 -75.06 -5.60 -18.34
N TYR A 76 -76.03 -6.18 -19.04
CA TYR A 76 -75.92 -6.37 -20.49
C TYR A 76 -75.80 -5.06 -21.27
N SER A 77 -76.13 -3.89 -20.71
CA SER A 77 -75.89 -2.62 -21.40
C SER A 77 -74.41 -2.22 -21.42
N GLY A 78 -73.51 -2.97 -20.78
CA GLY A 78 -72.08 -2.68 -20.72
C GLY A 78 -71.64 -1.92 -19.47
N TRP A 79 -72.53 -1.72 -18.49
CA TRP A 79 -72.18 -1.07 -17.23
C TRP A 79 -71.56 -2.07 -16.26
N ILE A 80 -70.46 -1.70 -15.58
CA ILE A 80 -69.80 -2.51 -14.54
C ILE A 80 -69.55 -1.63 -13.31
N ASP A 81 -70.18 -1.97 -12.18
CA ASP A 81 -69.93 -1.33 -10.88
C ASP A 81 -68.94 -2.18 -10.06
N PHE A 82 -67.75 -1.66 -9.81
CA PHE A 82 -66.77 -2.24 -8.90
C PHE A 82 -67.01 -1.79 -7.46
N GLY A 83 -67.00 -2.75 -6.53
CA GLY A 83 -67.23 -2.53 -5.11
C GLY A 83 -66.05 -2.98 -4.26
N GLY A 84 -66.29 -3.92 -3.34
CA GLY A 84 -65.28 -4.44 -2.41
C GLY A 84 -64.20 -5.32 -3.04
N GLN A 85 -64.42 -5.91 -4.22
CA GLN A 85 -63.43 -6.73 -4.93
C GLN A 85 -63.05 -6.09 -6.26
N ILE A 86 -61.78 -5.69 -6.39
CA ILE A 86 -61.23 -5.06 -7.59
C ILE A 86 -59.96 -5.81 -7.97
N GLY A 87 -60.00 -6.49 -9.11
CA GLY A 87 -58.89 -7.26 -9.65
C GLY A 87 -59.27 -7.92 -10.98
N THR A 88 -58.26 -8.38 -11.71
CA THR A 88 -58.41 -8.88 -13.09
C THR A 88 -59.39 -10.05 -13.21
N ARG A 89 -59.40 -10.98 -12.24
CA ARG A 89 -60.38 -12.08 -12.18
C ARG A 89 -61.82 -11.57 -12.10
N THR A 90 -62.07 -10.61 -11.19
CA THR A 90 -63.39 -10.00 -11.00
C THR A 90 -63.80 -9.24 -12.26
N ALA A 91 -62.89 -8.45 -12.86
CA ALA A 91 -63.18 -7.77 -14.12
C ALA A 91 -63.52 -8.75 -15.26
N LEU A 92 -62.77 -9.84 -15.42
CA LEU A 92 -63.07 -10.88 -16.44
C LEU A 92 -64.47 -11.49 -16.26
N HIS A 93 -64.79 -11.86 -15.01
CA HIS A 93 -66.08 -12.41 -14.62
C HIS A 93 -67.23 -11.43 -14.94
N GLU A 94 -67.13 -10.17 -14.51
CA GLU A 94 -68.16 -9.17 -14.74
C GLU A 94 -68.33 -8.81 -16.23
N ILE A 95 -67.24 -8.80 -17.00
CA ILE A 95 -67.30 -8.63 -18.46
C ILE A 95 -68.15 -9.74 -19.08
N SER A 96 -68.10 -10.98 -18.57
CA SER A 96 -68.92 -12.07 -19.09
C SER A 96 -70.42 -11.78 -18.97
N HIS A 97 -70.86 -11.19 -17.85
CA HIS A 97 -72.24 -10.72 -17.68
C HIS A 97 -72.58 -9.59 -18.64
N ALA A 98 -71.69 -8.61 -18.80
CA ALA A 98 -71.84 -7.58 -19.80
C ALA A 98 -71.92 -8.15 -21.23
N LEU A 99 -71.38 -9.34 -21.47
CA LEU A 99 -71.44 -10.06 -22.74
C LEU A 99 -72.61 -11.04 -22.85
N GLY A 100 -73.51 -11.12 -21.86
CA GLY A 100 -74.79 -11.84 -21.93
C GLY A 100 -74.94 -13.00 -20.95
N VAL A 101 -73.86 -13.42 -20.27
CA VAL A 101 -73.90 -14.48 -19.25
C VAL A 101 -74.88 -14.07 -18.14
N GLY A 102 -75.93 -14.86 -17.91
CA GLY A 102 -76.93 -14.58 -16.87
C GLY A 102 -77.85 -13.37 -17.11
N GLN A 103 -77.72 -12.65 -18.23
CA GLN A 103 -78.37 -11.35 -18.44
C GLN A 103 -79.38 -11.30 -19.60
N VAL A 104 -79.45 -12.35 -20.43
CA VAL A 104 -80.39 -12.45 -21.56
C VAL A 104 -81.35 -13.62 -21.40
N ALA A 105 -82.56 -13.53 -21.96
CA ALA A 105 -83.56 -14.61 -21.85
C ALA A 105 -83.04 -15.96 -22.37
N ALA A 106 -82.22 -15.93 -23.44
CA ALA A 106 -81.61 -17.11 -24.04
C ALA A 106 -80.64 -17.86 -23.09
N TRP A 107 -80.16 -17.23 -22.01
CA TRP A 107 -79.37 -17.90 -20.95
C TRP A 107 -80.16 -19.04 -20.31
N ASN A 108 -81.42 -18.79 -19.96
CA ASN A 108 -82.26 -19.80 -19.31
C ASN A 108 -82.80 -20.82 -20.31
N THR A 109 -83.02 -20.43 -21.58
CA THR A 109 -83.42 -21.37 -22.64
C THR A 109 -82.33 -22.40 -22.95
N ASN A 110 -81.06 -22.04 -22.77
CA ASN A 110 -79.91 -22.94 -22.96
C ASN A 110 -79.54 -23.72 -21.69
N ARG A 111 -80.38 -23.75 -20.66
CA ARG A 111 -80.15 -24.50 -19.43
C ARG A 111 -81.24 -25.54 -19.19
N SER A 112 -80.85 -26.73 -18.78
CA SER A 112 -81.75 -27.75 -18.22
C SER A 112 -81.28 -28.08 -16.80
N GLY A 113 -82.03 -27.61 -15.80
CA GLY A 113 -81.58 -27.66 -14.40
C GLY A 113 -80.33 -26.83 -14.17
N ASN A 114 -79.25 -27.45 -13.66
CA ASN A 114 -77.95 -26.81 -13.42
C ASN A 114 -76.92 -27.11 -14.53
N ILE A 115 -77.36 -27.58 -15.70
CA ILE A 115 -76.49 -27.98 -16.81
C ILE A 115 -76.77 -27.08 -18.01
N TRP A 116 -75.70 -26.56 -18.62
CA TRP A 116 -75.77 -25.87 -19.91
C TRP A 116 -75.99 -26.90 -21.03
N THR A 117 -76.97 -26.65 -21.89
CA THR A 117 -77.42 -27.53 -22.97
C THR A 117 -77.09 -27.00 -24.37
N GLY A 118 -76.53 -25.79 -24.46
CA GLY A 118 -76.09 -25.22 -25.72
C GLY A 118 -74.95 -26.04 -26.35
N THR A 119 -75.05 -26.27 -27.66
CA THR A 119 -74.18 -27.22 -28.39
C THR A 119 -72.73 -26.75 -28.42
N PHE A 120 -72.48 -25.46 -28.67
CA PHE A 120 -71.14 -24.93 -28.93
C PHE A 120 -70.31 -24.86 -27.64
N ALA A 121 -70.88 -24.34 -26.55
CA ALA A 121 -70.19 -24.30 -25.27
C ALA A 121 -69.99 -25.71 -24.69
N THR A 122 -70.95 -26.62 -24.89
CA THR A 122 -70.80 -28.03 -24.47
C THR A 122 -69.69 -28.74 -25.23
N ASN A 123 -69.55 -28.50 -26.53
CA ASN A 123 -68.42 -29.05 -27.30
C ASN A 123 -67.09 -28.42 -26.87
N ARG A 124 -67.09 -27.12 -26.56
CA ARG A 124 -65.88 -26.41 -26.13
C ARG A 124 -65.35 -26.91 -24.78
N VAL A 125 -66.22 -27.16 -23.79
CA VAL A 125 -65.78 -27.72 -22.51
C VAL A 125 -65.23 -29.15 -22.67
N LYS A 126 -65.80 -29.95 -23.59
CA LYS A 126 -65.30 -31.29 -23.89
C LYS A 126 -63.95 -31.29 -24.61
N LEU A 127 -63.67 -30.26 -25.39
CA LEU A 127 -62.35 -30.06 -25.98
C LEU A 127 -61.31 -29.75 -24.89
N PHE A 128 -61.69 -28.96 -23.88
CA PHE A 128 -60.79 -28.59 -22.79
C PHE A 128 -60.51 -29.73 -21.82
N ASP A 129 -61.53 -30.52 -21.49
CA ASP A 129 -61.51 -31.44 -20.33
C ASP A 129 -61.89 -32.89 -20.69
N GLY A 130 -62.06 -33.19 -21.98
CA GLY A 130 -62.35 -34.51 -22.50
C GLY A 130 -63.83 -34.83 -22.71
N PRO A 131 -64.16 -35.97 -23.34
CA PRO A 131 -65.51 -36.26 -23.85
C PRO A 131 -66.63 -36.30 -22.81
N SER A 132 -66.29 -36.58 -21.54
CA SER A 132 -67.22 -36.66 -20.41
C SER A 132 -67.44 -35.33 -19.68
N ALA A 133 -66.78 -34.25 -20.10
CA ALA A 133 -66.90 -32.96 -19.42
C ALA A 133 -68.32 -32.38 -19.55
N THR A 134 -68.81 -31.84 -18.43
CA THR A 134 -70.12 -31.18 -18.34
C THR A 134 -69.93 -29.72 -17.96
N LEU A 135 -70.62 -28.83 -18.67
CA LEU A 135 -70.67 -27.41 -18.36
C LEU A 135 -71.89 -27.15 -17.48
N SER A 136 -71.65 -26.71 -16.26
CA SER A 136 -72.72 -26.41 -15.32
C SER A 136 -72.98 -24.92 -15.28
N ALA A 137 -74.24 -24.55 -15.09
CA ALA A 137 -74.67 -23.17 -15.01
C ALA A 137 -75.89 -23.03 -14.10
N ASP A 138 -75.98 -21.95 -13.34
CA ASP A 138 -77.16 -21.55 -12.55
C ASP A 138 -77.90 -20.37 -13.22
N SER A 139 -78.77 -19.67 -12.49
CA SER A 139 -79.50 -18.51 -13.01
C SER A 139 -78.63 -17.34 -13.46
N MET A 140 -77.37 -17.28 -13.04
CA MET A 140 -76.45 -16.17 -13.32
C MET A 140 -75.04 -16.62 -13.74
N HIS A 141 -74.51 -17.72 -13.23
CA HIS A 141 -73.10 -18.10 -13.34
C HIS A 141 -72.91 -19.46 -14.02
N PHE A 142 -71.66 -19.75 -14.43
CA PHE A 142 -71.27 -21.06 -14.96
C PHE A 142 -69.94 -21.55 -14.36
N TRP A 143 -69.68 -22.85 -14.39
CA TRP A 143 -68.43 -23.46 -13.89
C TRP A 143 -68.04 -24.68 -14.74
N PRO A 144 -66.74 -25.06 -14.81
CA PRO A 144 -65.61 -24.64 -13.95
C PRO A 144 -64.89 -23.35 -14.37
N TYR A 145 -65.24 -22.75 -15.52
CA TYR A 145 -64.51 -21.60 -16.09
C TYR A 145 -65.21 -20.25 -15.94
N GLY A 146 -66.18 -20.10 -15.03
CA GLY A 146 -66.87 -18.82 -14.80
C GLY A 146 -66.05 -17.80 -14.02
N LEU A 147 -64.95 -18.23 -13.39
CA LEU A 147 -64.10 -17.42 -12.52
C LEU A 147 -64.83 -16.90 -11.26
N ASN A 148 -65.87 -17.62 -10.82
CA ASN A 148 -66.72 -17.28 -9.67
C ASN A 148 -65.90 -17.26 -8.38
N PHE A 149 -65.01 -18.22 -8.22
CA PHE A 149 -64.16 -18.39 -7.03
C PHE A 149 -62.67 -18.31 -7.38
N ALA A 150 -61.83 -17.96 -6.40
CA ALA A 150 -60.39 -17.88 -6.61
C ALA A 150 -59.77 -19.23 -7.01
N SER A 151 -60.39 -20.35 -6.60
CA SER A 151 -60.00 -21.71 -7.01
C SER A 151 -60.20 -22.00 -8.49
N GLU A 152 -61.01 -21.21 -9.19
CA GLU A 152 -61.22 -21.33 -10.64
C GLU A 152 -60.18 -20.52 -11.43
N ASP A 153 -59.36 -19.70 -10.76
CA ASP A 153 -58.49 -18.72 -11.42
C ASP A 153 -57.06 -19.26 -11.65
N SER A 154 -56.66 -19.27 -12.91
CA SER A 154 -55.29 -19.56 -13.35
C SER A 154 -55.07 -18.91 -14.71
N THR A 155 -53.81 -18.74 -15.14
CA THR A 155 -53.50 -18.21 -16.48
C THR A 155 -54.23 -18.99 -17.58
N THR A 156 -54.35 -20.32 -17.43
CA THR A 156 -55.07 -21.18 -18.39
C THR A 156 -56.59 -20.97 -18.31
N ASN A 157 -57.14 -20.90 -17.10
CA ASN A 157 -58.59 -20.79 -16.92
C ASN A 157 -59.12 -19.40 -17.30
N ARG A 158 -58.31 -18.34 -17.21
CA ARG A 158 -58.68 -17.01 -17.71
C ARG A 158 -58.85 -16.99 -19.24
N VAL A 159 -58.01 -17.74 -19.98
CA VAL A 159 -58.17 -17.91 -21.44
C VAL A 159 -59.37 -18.80 -21.75
N ARG A 160 -59.51 -19.95 -21.06
CA ARG A 160 -60.67 -20.84 -21.22
C ARG A 160 -61.98 -20.11 -20.91
N HIS A 161 -62.00 -19.21 -19.93
CA HIS A 161 -63.14 -18.35 -19.62
C HIS A 161 -63.58 -17.53 -20.84
N VAL A 162 -62.67 -16.77 -21.46
CA VAL A 162 -62.99 -15.95 -22.65
C VAL A 162 -63.54 -16.83 -23.79
N LYS A 163 -62.90 -17.97 -24.03
CA LYS A 163 -63.32 -18.92 -25.07
C LYS A 163 -64.69 -19.55 -24.78
N MET A 164 -64.98 -19.84 -23.52
CA MET A 164 -66.30 -20.32 -23.08
C MET A 164 -67.37 -19.24 -23.28
N VAL A 165 -67.07 -17.99 -22.93
CA VAL A 165 -67.99 -16.86 -23.10
C VAL A 165 -68.31 -16.63 -24.59
N SER A 166 -67.32 -16.73 -25.49
CA SER A 166 -67.58 -16.67 -26.95
C SER A 166 -68.50 -17.81 -27.41
N ALA A 167 -68.21 -19.06 -27.03
CA ALA A 167 -69.04 -20.21 -27.41
C ALA A 167 -70.49 -20.11 -26.87
N MET A 168 -70.66 -19.66 -25.63
CA MET A 168 -71.98 -19.44 -25.02
C MET A 168 -72.77 -18.32 -25.71
N ARG A 169 -72.10 -17.27 -26.18
CA ARG A 169 -72.77 -16.21 -26.96
C ARG A 169 -73.34 -16.74 -28.26
N ARG A 170 -72.67 -17.71 -28.91
CA ARG A 170 -73.21 -18.42 -30.08
C ARG A 170 -74.43 -19.26 -29.72
N ASP A 171 -74.37 -20.04 -28.64
CA ASP A 171 -75.51 -20.82 -28.13
C ASP A 171 -76.74 -19.93 -27.81
N MET A 172 -76.51 -18.72 -27.31
CA MET A 172 -77.55 -17.74 -26.99
C MET A 172 -78.04 -16.93 -28.20
N GLY A 173 -77.50 -17.17 -29.41
CA GLY A 173 -77.85 -16.41 -30.62
C GLY A 173 -77.44 -14.93 -30.57
N ILE A 174 -76.47 -14.57 -29.70
CA ILE A 174 -75.93 -13.21 -29.58
C ILE A 174 -74.96 -12.93 -30.73
N VAL A 175 -74.28 -13.96 -31.23
CA VAL A 175 -73.39 -13.92 -32.39
C VAL A 175 -74.09 -14.59 -33.56
N VAL A 176 -74.07 -13.95 -34.72
CA VAL A 176 -74.63 -14.45 -35.98
C VAL A 176 -73.52 -15.03 -36.86
N ASP A 177 -73.91 -15.92 -37.75
CA ASP A 177 -73.13 -16.41 -38.90
C ASP A 177 -73.85 -15.78 -40.11
N SER A 178 -73.37 -14.62 -40.53
CA SER A 178 -74.09 -13.70 -41.44
C SER A 178 -74.05 -14.16 -42.89
N ASP A 179 -73.02 -14.89 -43.29
CA ASP A 179 -72.85 -15.47 -44.62
C ASP A 179 -73.18 -16.98 -44.69
N ASN A 180 -73.53 -17.56 -43.54
CA ASN A 180 -74.19 -18.86 -43.37
C ASN A 180 -73.32 -20.03 -43.83
N ASP A 181 -72.02 -19.94 -43.62
CA ASP A 181 -71.01 -20.89 -44.08
C ASP A 181 -70.59 -21.91 -42.99
N GLY A 182 -71.05 -21.71 -41.74
CA GLY A 182 -70.86 -22.60 -40.60
C GLY A 182 -69.82 -22.12 -39.58
N ILE A 183 -69.01 -21.10 -39.88
CA ILE A 183 -68.11 -20.42 -38.95
C ILE A 183 -68.81 -19.14 -38.41
N PRO A 184 -68.62 -18.74 -37.13
CA PRO A 184 -69.30 -17.55 -36.62
C PRO A 184 -68.52 -16.27 -36.93
N ASP A 185 -69.26 -15.18 -37.22
CA ASP A 185 -68.68 -13.89 -37.59
C ASP A 185 -67.64 -13.37 -36.58
N ASP A 186 -67.80 -13.64 -35.28
CA ASP A 186 -66.84 -13.17 -34.27
C ASP A 186 -65.49 -13.89 -34.36
N TRP A 187 -65.48 -15.17 -34.72
CA TRP A 187 -64.26 -15.93 -34.93
C TRP A 187 -63.56 -15.50 -36.22
N GLU A 188 -64.31 -15.30 -37.31
CA GLU A 188 -63.76 -14.82 -38.58
C GLU A 188 -63.24 -13.37 -38.48
N MET A 189 -63.98 -12.50 -37.80
CA MET A 189 -63.53 -11.13 -37.53
C MET A 189 -62.27 -11.13 -36.65
N PHE A 190 -62.14 -12.09 -35.73
CA PHE A 190 -60.95 -12.22 -34.88
C PHE A 190 -59.72 -12.70 -35.66
N HIS A 191 -59.87 -13.70 -36.53
CA HIS A 191 -58.73 -14.32 -37.23
C HIS A 191 -58.41 -13.71 -38.60
N PHE A 192 -59.43 -13.26 -39.35
CA PHE A 192 -59.29 -12.80 -40.73
C PHE A 192 -59.59 -11.31 -40.92
N GLY A 193 -60.22 -10.66 -39.93
CA GLY A 193 -60.60 -9.25 -40.00
C GLY A 193 -61.77 -8.94 -40.95
N GLY A 194 -62.46 -9.97 -41.45
CA GLY A 194 -63.61 -9.88 -42.33
C GLY A 194 -64.20 -11.25 -42.68
N LEU A 195 -65.45 -11.28 -43.13
CA LEU A 195 -66.24 -12.48 -43.48
C LEU A 195 -65.94 -12.99 -44.90
N GLY A 196 -64.68 -12.88 -45.34
CA GLY A 196 -64.28 -13.18 -46.72
C GLY A 196 -63.75 -14.59 -46.93
N GLN A 197 -63.50 -15.32 -45.83
CA GLN A 197 -62.96 -16.67 -45.84
C GLN A 197 -64.11 -17.66 -45.69
N THR A 198 -64.04 -18.79 -46.39
CA THR A 198 -65.09 -19.81 -46.27
C THR A 198 -64.69 -20.90 -45.29
N ALA A 199 -65.67 -21.64 -44.76
CA ALA A 199 -65.48 -22.83 -43.94
C ALA A 199 -64.55 -23.89 -44.57
N GLY A 200 -64.58 -24.00 -45.91
CA GLY A 200 -63.71 -24.87 -46.69
C GLY A 200 -62.35 -24.26 -47.09
N GLY A 201 -62.16 -22.97 -46.82
CA GLY A 201 -60.90 -22.26 -47.03
C GLY A 201 -59.80 -22.75 -46.08
N ASN A 202 -58.56 -22.48 -46.43
CA ASN A 202 -57.37 -22.88 -45.69
C ASN A 202 -56.44 -21.68 -45.69
N PHE A 203 -56.60 -20.80 -44.69
CA PHE A 203 -56.05 -19.45 -44.69
C PHE A 203 -54.52 -19.42 -44.64
N ASP A 204 -53.91 -20.32 -43.88
CA ASP A 204 -52.46 -20.46 -43.75
C ASP A 204 -51.88 -21.58 -44.63
N MET A 205 -52.72 -22.21 -45.45
CA MET A 205 -52.37 -23.30 -46.37
C MET A 205 -51.80 -24.54 -45.66
N ASP A 206 -52.23 -24.82 -44.43
CA ASP A 206 -51.70 -25.92 -43.62
C ASP A 206 -52.34 -27.31 -43.86
N GLY A 207 -53.51 -27.33 -44.50
CA GLY A 207 -54.23 -28.54 -44.90
C GLY A 207 -55.44 -28.86 -44.03
N ALA A 208 -55.57 -28.19 -42.87
CA ALA A 208 -56.84 -28.05 -42.19
C ALA A 208 -57.67 -26.96 -42.91
N ASN A 209 -58.99 -27.11 -42.91
CA ASN A 209 -59.85 -26.02 -43.35
C ASN A 209 -60.28 -25.18 -42.15
N ASN A 210 -60.66 -23.92 -42.40
CA ASN A 210 -61.03 -22.96 -41.37
C ASN A 210 -62.11 -23.51 -40.42
N LEU A 211 -63.02 -24.36 -40.91
CA LEU A 211 -64.03 -25.03 -40.08
C LEU A 211 -63.44 -26.09 -39.14
N ALA A 212 -62.48 -26.89 -39.61
CA ALA A 212 -61.77 -27.86 -38.78
C ALA A 212 -60.97 -27.15 -37.68
N GLU A 213 -60.34 -26.02 -38.02
CA GLU A 213 -59.58 -25.21 -37.08
C GLU A 213 -60.46 -24.52 -36.04
N TYR A 214 -61.59 -23.96 -36.47
CA TYR A 214 -62.62 -23.43 -35.57
C TYR A 214 -63.10 -24.50 -34.57
N ASN A 215 -63.40 -25.72 -35.07
CA ASN A 215 -63.86 -26.83 -34.24
C ASN A 215 -62.77 -27.36 -33.30
N ALA A 216 -61.51 -27.28 -33.71
CA ALA A 216 -60.34 -27.68 -32.92
C ALA A 216 -59.79 -26.57 -32.00
N ASP A 217 -60.33 -25.35 -32.09
CA ASP A 217 -59.88 -24.17 -31.33
C ASP A 217 -58.39 -23.81 -31.58
N THR A 218 -57.92 -24.06 -32.80
CA THR A 218 -56.58 -23.68 -33.29
C THR A 218 -56.59 -22.31 -33.95
N ASN A 219 -55.40 -21.70 -34.09
CA ASN A 219 -55.27 -20.40 -34.74
C ASN A 219 -54.93 -20.61 -36.22
N PRO A 220 -55.83 -20.26 -37.16
CA PRO A 220 -55.63 -20.37 -38.63
C PRO A 220 -54.52 -19.47 -39.18
N ALA A 221 -53.72 -18.85 -38.32
CA ALA A 221 -52.56 -18.02 -38.65
C ALA A 221 -51.26 -18.43 -37.90
N GLN A 222 -51.24 -19.54 -37.13
CA GLN A 222 -50.05 -19.99 -36.37
C GLN A 222 -49.29 -21.15 -37.02
N THR A 223 -47.96 -21.13 -36.88
CA THR A 223 -47.04 -22.00 -37.64
C THR A 223 -46.54 -23.24 -36.89
N PHE A 224 -46.03 -24.23 -37.65
CA PHE A 224 -45.65 -25.55 -37.19
C PHE A 224 -44.24 -25.59 -36.57
N THR A 225 -44.12 -26.33 -35.46
CA THR A 225 -42.82 -26.67 -34.84
C THR A 225 -42.41 -28.09 -35.24
N PHE A 226 -41.24 -28.22 -35.86
CA PHE A 226 -40.62 -29.49 -36.23
C PHE A 226 -39.50 -29.83 -35.24
N GLN A 227 -39.53 -31.00 -34.61
CA GLN A 227 -38.40 -31.48 -33.81
C GLN A 227 -37.59 -32.51 -34.59
N TRP A 228 -36.28 -32.31 -34.64
CA TRP A 228 -35.34 -33.22 -35.28
C TRP A 228 -35.25 -34.50 -34.46
N THR A 229 -35.55 -35.65 -35.09
CA THR A 229 -35.58 -36.99 -34.45
C THR A 229 -34.21 -37.47 -33.91
N GLY A 230 -33.13 -36.73 -34.21
CA GLY A 230 -31.78 -36.93 -33.67
C GLY A 230 -30.79 -37.45 -34.71
N GLY A 231 -29.55 -36.93 -34.68
CA GLY A 231 -28.42 -37.43 -35.47
C GLY A 231 -27.90 -36.49 -36.56
N THR A 232 -26.89 -36.98 -37.27
CA THR A 232 -26.30 -36.44 -38.51
C THR A 232 -27.19 -36.73 -39.73
N GLY A 233 -27.16 -35.92 -40.78
CA GLY A 233 -27.84 -36.27 -42.04
C GLY A 233 -28.11 -35.11 -42.97
N GLN A 234 -28.85 -35.37 -44.05
CA GLN A 234 -29.33 -34.34 -44.97
C GLN A 234 -30.56 -33.64 -44.38
N TRP A 235 -30.56 -32.31 -44.41
CA TRP A 235 -31.73 -31.48 -44.23
C TRP A 235 -32.22 -31.09 -45.63
N ASP A 236 -33.33 -31.69 -46.01
CA ASP A 236 -34.00 -31.52 -47.29
C ASP A 236 -35.52 -31.56 -47.09
N THR A 237 -36.29 -31.38 -48.17
CA THR A 237 -37.76 -31.32 -48.13
C THR A 237 -38.45 -32.67 -48.35
N THR A 238 -37.68 -33.75 -48.44
CA THR A 238 -38.15 -35.09 -48.85
C THR A 238 -37.93 -36.16 -47.78
N SER A 239 -36.96 -35.96 -46.90
CA SER A 239 -36.53 -36.92 -45.90
C SER A 239 -37.40 -36.81 -44.63
N ALA A 240 -37.93 -37.94 -44.17
CA ALA A 240 -38.74 -38.04 -42.95
C ALA A 240 -37.90 -37.97 -41.67
N ARG A 241 -37.24 -36.83 -41.42
CA ARG A 241 -36.31 -36.61 -40.29
C ARG A 241 -36.92 -35.88 -39.10
N TRP A 242 -38.13 -35.36 -39.26
CA TRP A 242 -38.78 -34.47 -38.30
C TRP A 242 -40.00 -35.13 -37.65
N THR A 243 -40.29 -34.79 -36.40
CA THR A 243 -41.59 -35.07 -35.77
C THR A 243 -42.48 -33.83 -35.81
N GLY A 244 -43.74 -33.99 -36.17
CA GLY A 244 -44.73 -32.91 -36.33
C GLY A 244 -45.88 -33.31 -37.28
N ALA A 245 -46.75 -32.36 -37.64
CA ALA A 245 -47.87 -32.61 -38.57
C ALA A 245 -47.43 -33.02 -40.00
N SER A 246 -46.15 -32.78 -40.33
CA SER A 246 -45.42 -33.39 -41.44
C SER A 246 -44.14 -34.02 -40.89
N THR A 247 -43.77 -35.21 -41.40
CA THR A 247 -42.50 -35.87 -41.04
C THR A 247 -41.30 -35.35 -41.85
N PHE A 248 -41.55 -34.58 -42.92
CA PHE A 248 -40.56 -33.93 -43.78
C PHE A 248 -40.54 -32.41 -43.58
N TRP A 249 -39.40 -31.76 -43.87
CA TRP A 249 -39.28 -30.30 -43.81
C TRP A 249 -40.07 -29.65 -44.97
N ARG A 250 -40.90 -28.65 -44.69
CA ARG A 250 -41.77 -28.06 -45.72
C ARG A 250 -41.11 -26.92 -46.48
N ASN A 251 -40.04 -26.34 -45.96
CA ASN A 251 -39.39 -25.17 -46.53
C ASN A 251 -40.28 -23.91 -46.56
N GLY A 252 -41.21 -23.81 -45.62
CA GLY A 252 -42.15 -22.70 -45.47
C GLY A 252 -41.52 -21.49 -44.79
N GLY A 253 -42.11 -20.31 -45.02
CA GLY A 253 -41.60 -19.02 -44.51
C GLY A 253 -41.64 -18.85 -42.99
N ASN A 254 -42.36 -19.70 -42.26
CA ASN A 254 -42.54 -19.58 -40.81
C ASN A 254 -42.18 -20.89 -40.05
N ASP A 255 -41.49 -21.84 -40.69
CA ASP A 255 -41.19 -23.14 -40.08
C ASP A 255 -40.17 -23.02 -38.93
N ALA A 256 -40.40 -23.72 -37.81
CA ALA A 256 -39.47 -23.77 -36.67
C ALA A 256 -38.81 -25.15 -36.53
N ALA A 257 -37.49 -25.20 -36.32
CA ALA A 257 -36.70 -26.42 -36.18
C ALA A 257 -36.06 -26.54 -34.79
N VAL A 258 -36.18 -27.72 -34.16
CA VAL A 258 -35.58 -28.02 -32.85
C VAL A 258 -34.56 -29.16 -32.97
N PHE A 259 -33.31 -28.91 -32.57
CA PHE A 259 -32.19 -29.84 -32.55
C PHE A 259 -31.88 -30.31 -31.12
N SER A 260 -32.51 -31.40 -30.71
CA SER A 260 -32.41 -31.95 -29.35
C SER A 260 -31.92 -33.41 -29.27
N GLY A 261 -31.86 -34.14 -30.38
CA GLY A 261 -31.30 -35.51 -30.40
C GLY A 261 -29.77 -35.55 -30.48
N THR A 262 -29.20 -36.70 -30.88
CA THR A 262 -27.76 -36.92 -31.02
C THR A 262 -27.10 -35.91 -31.96
N ALA A 263 -26.07 -35.20 -31.48
CA ALA A 263 -25.42 -34.15 -32.26
C ALA A 263 -24.49 -34.69 -33.38
N GLY A 264 -24.27 -33.85 -34.39
CA GLY A 264 -23.32 -34.07 -35.47
C GLY A 264 -23.58 -33.16 -36.68
N THR A 265 -22.99 -33.46 -37.83
CA THR A 265 -23.17 -32.70 -39.07
C THR A 265 -24.55 -32.88 -39.69
N VAL A 266 -25.27 -31.77 -39.89
CA VAL A 266 -26.52 -31.67 -40.64
C VAL A 266 -26.22 -30.88 -41.93
N THR A 267 -26.41 -31.49 -43.09
CA THR A 267 -26.05 -30.90 -44.39
C THR A 267 -27.31 -30.44 -45.12
N LEU A 268 -27.39 -29.16 -45.50
CA LEU A 268 -28.45 -28.64 -46.35
C LEU A 268 -28.23 -29.16 -47.79
N ALA A 269 -29.13 -30.02 -48.27
CA ALA A 269 -29.05 -30.57 -49.63
C ALA A 269 -29.46 -29.55 -50.71
N ALA A 270 -30.18 -28.50 -50.31
CA ALA A 270 -30.66 -27.39 -51.11
C ALA A 270 -30.82 -26.15 -50.22
N GLY A 271 -31.29 -25.03 -50.77
CA GLY A 271 -31.64 -23.85 -49.97
C GLY A 271 -32.78 -24.16 -48.99
N ILE A 272 -32.53 -23.96 -47.70
CA ILE A 272 -33.52 -24.18 -46.63
C ILE A 272 -34.03 -22.84 -46.09
N THR A 273 -35.34 -22.72 -46.00
CA THR A 273 -36.06 -21.60 -45.38
C THR A 273 -36.54 -22.03 -43.99
N ALA A 274 -36.30 -21.20 -42.98
CA ALA A 274 -36.73 -21.40 -41.59
C ALA A 274 -37.02 -20.04 -40.91
N ASN A 275 -37.86 -20.03 -39.88
CA ASN A 275 -38.07 -18.87 -39.00
C ASN A 275 -37.29 -19.04 -37.69
N ASP A 276 -37.49 -20.15 -36.98
CA ASP A 276 -36.83 -20.38 -35.69
C ASP A 276 -35.97 -21.64 -35.68
N LEU A 277 -34.81 -21.56 -35.04
CA LEU A 277 -33.90 -22.67 -34.79
C LEU A 277 -33.60 -22.77 -33.30
N THR A 278 -33.83 -23.94 -32.70
CA THR A 278 -33.51 -24.16 -31.28
C THR A 278 -32.52 -25.32 -31.15
N PHE A 279 -31.37 -25.08 -30.51
CA PHE A 279 -30.35 -26.08 -30.23
C PHE A 279 -30.28 -26.38 -28.74
N SER A 280 -30.50 -27.64 -28.38
CA SER A 280 -30.47 -28.12 -26.99
C SER A 280 -29.35 -29.12 -26.71
N THR A 281 -28.60 -29.52 -27.74
CA THR A 281 -27.48 -30.49 -27.63
C THR A 281 -26.22 -29.92 -28.27
N THR A 282 -25.08 -30.03 -27.60
CA THR A 282 -23.78 -29.53 -28.08
C THR A 282 -23.25 -30.37 -29.23
N GLY A 283 -22.63 -29.71 -30.22
CA GLY A 283 -21.88 -30.38 -31.29
C GLY A 283 -22.63 -30.52 -32.61
N TYR A 284 -23.83 -29.93 -32.75
CA TYR A 284 -24.44 -29.78 -34.07
C TYR A 284 -23.60 -28.84 -34.94
N GLN A 285 -23.37 -29.27 -36.18
CA GLN A 285 -22.76 -28.47 -37.23
C GLN A 285 -23.68 -28.44 -38.43
N ILE A 286 -24.31 -27.30 -38.69
CA ILE A 286 -25.08 -27.12 -39.92
C ILE A 286 -24.11 -26.75 -41.03
N ASN A 287 -24.12 -27.50 -42.13
CA ASN A 287 -23.30 -27.31 -43.33
C ASN A 287 -24.20 -27.15 -44.55
N GLY A 288 -23.69 -26.57 -45.64
CA GLY A 288 -24.43 -26.46 -46.90
C GLY A 288 -24.28 -25.08 -47.54
N THR A 289 -25.14 -24.76 -48.50
CA THR A 289 -25.05 -23.51 -49.28
C THR A 289 -25.70 -22.33 -48.56
N THR A 290 -27.03 -22.29 -48.50
CA THR A 290 -27.80 -21.12 -48.05
C THR A 290 -28.95 -21.51 -47.14
N MET A 291 -29.07 -20.79 -46.03
CA MET A 291 -30.19 -20.83 -45.10
C MET A 291 -30.88 -19.48 -45.11
N THR A 292 -32.14 -19.43 -45.55
CA THR A 292 -32.93 -18.19 -45.57
C THR A 292 -33.77 -18.09 -44.30
N LEU A 293 -33.51 -17.07 -43.49
CA LEU A 293 -34.33 -16.73 -42.34
C LEU A 293 -35.46 -15.78 -42.74
N THR A 294 -36.70 -16.19 -42.48
CA THR A 294 -37.94 -15.47 -42.84
C THR A 294 -38.86 -15.34 -41.64
N GLY A 295 -39.91 -14.52 -41.73
CA GLY A 295 -40.79 -14.19 -40.59
C GLY A 295 -40.55 -12.79 -40.04
N GLN A 296 -41.22 -12.40 -38.95
CA GLN A 296 -41.11 -11.04 -38.38
C GLN A 296 -39.84 -10.85 -37.53
N SER A 297 -39.34 -11.89 -36.88
CA SER A 297 -38.15 -11.86 -36.01
C SER A 297 -37.54 -13.26 -35.88
N PRO A 298 -36.94 -13.79 -36.95
CA PRO A 298 -36.40 -15.14 -36.94
C PRO A 298 -35.29 -15.28 -35.90
N SER A 299 -35.31 -16.38 -35.14
CA SER A 299 -34.39 -16.57 -34.03
C SER A 299 -33.56 -17.85 -34.11
N ILE A 300 -32.31 -17.77 -33.65
CA ILE A 300 -31.49 -18.93 -33.34
C ILE A 300 -31.26 -18.97 -31.84
N THR A 301 -31.94 -19.89 -31.17
CA THR A 301 -31.85 -20.13 -29.73
C THR A 301 -30.84 -21.23 -29.45
N VAL A 302 -29.79 -20.94 -28.68
CA VAL A 302 -28.81 -21.94 -28.23
C VAL A 302 -28.86 -22.05 -26.71
N ALA A 303 -29.21 -23.23 -26.20
CA ALA A 303 -29.41 -23.44 -24.77
C ALA A 303 -28.12 -23.29 -23.93
N THR A 304 -28.27 -23.14 -22.62
CA THR A 304 -27.16 -22.97 -21.68
C THR A 304 -26.11 -24.07 -21.80
N GLY A 305 -24.83 -23.70 -21.88
CA GLY A 305 -23.71 -24.65 -21.97
C GLY A 305 -23.58 -25.32 -23.35
N ILE A 306 -24.44 -24.97 -24.31
CA ILE A 306 -24.44 -25.54 -25.66
C ILE A 306 -23.61 -24.66 -26.60
N THR A 307 -22.82 -25.31 -27.45
CA THR A 307 -22.19 -24.68 -28.62
C THR A 307 -22.68 -25.36 -29.89
N THR A 308 -23.10 -24.57 -30.87
CA THR A 308 -23.51 -25.03 -32.20
C THR A 308 -22.83 -24.19 -33.27
N THR A 309 -22.51 -24.80 -34.41
CA THR A 309 -21.88 -24.13 -35.53
C THR A 309 -22.83 -24.10 -36.72
N VAL A 310 -23.02 -22.94 -37.34
CA VAL A 310 -23.79 -22.75 -38.57
C VAL A 310 -22.87 -22.20 -39.65
N ASN A 311 -22.53 -23.06 -40.60
CA ASN A 311 -21.61 -22.77 -41.71
C ASN A 311 -22.27 -22.19 -42.98
N PRO A 312 -23.54 -22.47 -43.31
CA PRO A 312 -24.20 -21.90 -44.50
C PRO A 312 -24.22 -20.38 -44.50
N VAL A 313 -24.38 -19.81 -45.69
CA VAL A 313 -24.74 -18.39 -45.83
C VAL A 313 -26.12 -18.16 -45.22
N ILE A 314 -26.23 -17.25 -44.25
CA ILE A 314 -27.54 -16.87 -43.69
C ILE A 314 -28.07 -15.68 -44.50
N SER A 315 -29.21 -15.86 -45.18
CA SER A 315 -29.84 -14.85 -46.04
C SER A 315 -31.27 -14.52 -45.58
N GLY A 316 -31.89 -13.51 -46.20
CA GLY A 316 -33.29 -13.13 -45.93
C GLY A 316 -33.47 -11.64 -45.68
N SER A 317 -34.71 -11.17 -45.58
CA SER A 317 -35.02 -9.76 -45.30
C SER A 317 -35.20 -9.44 -43.82
N ALA A 318 -35.46 -10.45 -42.98
CA ALA A 318 -35.92 -10.27 -41.61
C ALA A 318 -34.79 -10.13 -40.55
N GLY A 319 -33.58 -10.61 -40.84
CA GLY A 319 -32.43 -10.49 -39.92
C GLY A 319 -32.17 -11.76 -39.12
N LEU A 320 -31.53 -11.61 -37.95
CA LEU A 320 -31.16 -12.69 -37.02
C LEU A 320 -31.26 -12.24 -35.56
N GLU A 321 -32.09 -12.91 -34.77
CA GLU A 321 -32.06 -12.79 -33.30
C GLU A 321 -31.36 -14.00 -32.66
N LYS A 322 -30.20 -13.80 -32.04
CA LYS A 322 -29.52 -14.82 -31.23
C LYS A 322 -30.10 -14.84 -29.81
N LYS A 323 -30.77 -15.94 -29.46
CA LYS A 323 -31.35 -16.23 -28.14
C LYS A 323 -30.61 -17.34 -27.40
N GLY A 324 -30.95 -17.50 -26.13
CA GLY A 324 -30.38 -18.52 -25.23
C GLY A 324 -28.92 -18.24 -24.84
N THR A 325 -28.51 -18.72 -23.68
CA THR A 325 -27.21 -18.37 -23.07
C THR A 325 -26.01 -19.13 -23.64
N GLY A 326 -26.22 -20.07 -24.57
CA GLY A 326 -25.16 -20.81 -25.26
C GLY A 326 -24.44 -20.01 -26.35
N ASN A 327 -23.49 -20.66 -27.01
CA ASN A 327 -22.64 -20.10 -28.06
C ASN A 327 -23.11 -20.52 -29.45
N LEU A 328 -23.46 -19.56 -30.30
CA LEU A 328 -23.67 -19.76 -31.73
C LEU A 328 -22.41 -19.34 -32.48
N VAL A 329 -21.78 -20.26 -33.20
CA VAL A 329 -20.62 -19.97 -34.04
C VAL A 329 -21.09 -19.86 -35.50
N LEU A 330 -20.84 -18.71 -36.13
CA LEU A 330 -21.05 -18.52 -37.57
C LEU A 330 -19.71 -18.55 -38.28
N THR A 331 -19.61 -19.36 -39.33
CA THR A 331 -18.39 -19.48 -40.14
C THR A 331 -18.59 -19.04 -41.59
N GLY A 332 -19.84 -19.03 -42.06
CA GLY A 332 -20.23 -18.49 -43.36
C GLY A 332 -20.58 -17.00 -43.30
N ASP A 333 -20.64 -16.37 -44.47
CA ASP A 333 -21.09 -14.99 -44.64
C ASP A 333 -22.61 -14.88 -44.41
N SER A 334 -23.04 -13.89 -43.65
CA SER A 334 -24.44 -13.51 -43.49
C SER A 334 -24.79 -12.36 -44.45
N THR A 335 -25.77 -12.60 -45.32
CA THR A 335 -26.18 -11.68 -46.40
C THR A 335 -27.61 -11.14 -46.23
N TYR A 336 -28.23 -11.32 -45.05
CA TYR A 336 -29.55 -10.76 -44.78
C TYR A 336 -29.52 -9.23 -44.65
N SER A 337 -30.67 -8.58 -44.88
CA SER A 337 -30.83 -7.11 -44.78
C SER A 337 -31.52 -6.63 -43.49
N GLY A 338 -32.05 -7.55 -42.67
CA GLY A 338 -32.71 -7.24 -41.39
C GLY A 338 -31.73 -7.11 -40.21
N PRO A 339 -32.15 -6.70 -38.98
CA PRO A 339 -31.25 -6.45 -37.86
C PRO A 339 -30.59 -7.73 -37.33
N THR A 340 -29.49 -7.57 -36.60
CA THR A 340 -28.88 -8.62 -35.79
C THR A 340 -29.06 -8.24 -34.34
N THR A 341 -29.74 -9.05 -33.56
CA THR A 341 -29.90 -8.82 -32.13
C THR A 341 -29.28 -9.98 -31.38
N VAL A 342 -28.32 -9.71 -30.50
CA VAL A 342 -27.77 -10.70 -29.57
C VAL A 342 -28.44 -10.49 -28.22
N SER A 343 -29.53 -11.21 -27.99
CA SER A 343 -30.38 -11.06 -26.80
C SER A 343 -29.80 -11.80 -25.60
N ALA A 344 -29.07 -12.90 -25.81
CA ALA A 344 -28.39 -13.66 -24.76
C ALA A 344 -27.24 -14.55 -25.30
N GLY A 345 -26.34 -14.93 -24.39
CA GLY A 345 -25.25 -15.87 -24.69
C GLY A 345 -24.18 -15.27 -25.57
N THR A 346 -23.47 -16.11 -26.34
CA THR A 346 -22.43 -15.63 -27.26
C THR A 346 -22.82 -15.89 -28.71
N LEU A 347 -22.66 -14.88 -29.56
CA LEU A 347 -22.56 -15.00 -31.01
C LEU A 347 -21.07 -14.89 -31.36
N THR A 348 -20.45 -15.97 -31.83
CA THR A 348 -19.07 -16.00 -32.27
C THR A 348 -19.03 -15.94 -33.79
N LEU A 349 -18.22 -15.04 -34.33
CA LEU A 349 -17.91 -14.95 -35.75
C LEU A 349 -16.49 -15.45 -35.97
N ASP A 350 -16.35 -16.52 -36.73
CA ASP A 350 -15.03 -17.01 -37.16
C ASP A 350 -14.32 -15.96 -38.04
N PRO A 351 -12.98 -16.02 -38.19
CA PRO A 351 -12.21 -15.03 -38.94
C PRO A 351 -12.72 -14.76 -40.37
N GLY A 352 -13.28 -15.80 -41.02
CA GLY A 352 -13.80 -15.74 -42.39
C GLY A 352 -15.27 -15.35 -42.51
N ALA A 353 -16.04 -15.38 -41.41
CA ALA A 353 -17.45 -15.03 -41.42
C ALA A 353 -17.64 -13.52 -41.50
N ARG A 354 -18.70 -13.07 -42.17
CA ARG A 354 -19.07 -11.64 -42.21
C ARG A 354 -20.51 -11.46 -41.80
N LEU A 355 -20.81 -10.49 -40.95
CA LEU A 355 -22.18 -9.96 -40.84
C LEU A 355 -22.38 -8.84 -41.89
N TYR A 356 -23.48 -8.94 -42.66
CA TYR A 356 -24.02 -7.95 -43.61
C TYR A 356 -23.22 -7.72 -44.90
N MET A 357 -23.74 -8.22 -46.04
CA MET A 357 -23.14 -8.00 -47.37
C MET A 357 -24.02 -7.24 -48.38
N SER A 358 -25.30 -6.97 -48.11
CA SER A 358 -26.19 -6.25 -49.05
C SER A 358 -26.81 -5.02 -48.41
N GLY A 359 -26.71 -3.87 -49.08
CA GLY A 359 -27.04 -2.51 -48.61
C GLY A 359 -28.53 -2.21 -48.31
N GLY A 360 -29.19 -3.06 -47.53
CA GLY A 360 -30.47 -2.78 -46.88
C GLY A 360 -30.27 -2.76 -45.36
N SER A 361 -30.74 -1.69 -44.72
CA SER A 361 -30.51 -1.26 -43.35
C SER A 361 -31.27 -2.07 -42.29
N SER A 362 -30.59 -2.48 -41.21
CA SER A 362 -31.10 -2.48 -39.82
C SER A 362 -30.04 -2.98 -38.81
N GLY A 363 -29.94 -2.31 -37.65
CA GLY A 363 -28.76 -2.30 -36.78
C GLY A 363 -28.31 -3.62 -36.12
N LEU A 364 -27.16 -3.56 -35.44
CA LEU A 364 -26.69 -4.57 -34.49
C LEU A 364 -27.03 -4.14 -33.06
N GLU A 365 -27.68 -4.99 -32.30
CA GLU A 365 -27.89 -4.80 -30.86
C GLU A 365 -27.24 -5.92 -30.04
N ILE A 366 -26.55 -5.54 -28.96
CA ILE A 366 -25.99 -6.50 -27.99
C ILE A 366 -26.59 -6.16 -26.63
N HIS A 367 -27.49 -7.01 -26.14
CA HIS A 367 -28.22 -6.78 -24.89
C HIS A 367 -27.43 -7.24 -23.66
N ALA A 368 -27.97 -6.90 -22.49
CA ALA A 368 -27.36 -7.22 -21.20
C ALA A 368 -27.03 -8.70 -21.04
N GLY A 369 -25.78 -9.01 -20.69
CA GLY A 369 -25.30 -10.38 -20.51
C GLY A 369 -25.03 -11.15 -21.81
N ALA A 370 -25.25 -10.54 -22.98
CA ALA A 370 -24.88 -11.12 -24.27
C ALA A 370 -23.46 -10.71 -24.70
N THR A 371 -22.85 -11.50 -25.59
CA THR A 371 -21.59 -11.16 -26.24
C THR A 371 -21.64 -11.38 -27.75
N LEU A 372 -21.16 -10.41 -28.52
CA LEU A 372 -20.62 -10.64 -29.86
C LEU A 372 -19.10 -10.84 -29.77
N SER A 373 -18.60 -12.01 -30.15
CA SER A 373 -17.17 -12.35 -30.21
C SER A 373 -16.71 -12.47 -31.66
N PHE A 374 -15.55 -11.94 -32.00
CA PHE A 374 -15.00 -12.01 -33.36
C PHE A 374 -13.48 -12.07 -33.35
N GLU A 375 -12.89 -12.70 -34.37
CA GLU A 375 -11.43 -12.81 -34.51
C GLU A 375 -10.78 -11.95 -35.60
N GLY A 376 -11.55 -11.59 -36.62
CA GLY A 376 -11.03 -10.79 -37.72
C GLY A 376 -11.08 -9.29 -37.46
N ASN A 377 -10.87 -8.51 -38.52
CA ASN A 377 -10.80 -7.06 -38.40
C ASN A 377 -12.17 -6.45 -38.01
N TRP A 378 -12.13 -5.39 -37.20
CA TRP A 378 -13.29 -4.54 -36.92
C TRP A 378 -13.34 -3.40 -37.96
N GLY A 379 -14.24 -3.48 -38.95
CA GLY A 379 -14.41 -2.42 -39.96
C GLY A 379 -14.69 -2.89 -41.40
N TRP A 380 -14.46 -1.98 -42.35
CA TRP A 380 -14.92 -2.05 -43.75
C TRP A 380 -14.59 -3.35 -44.49
N ASP A 381 -13.41 -3.91 -44.26
CA ASP A 381 -12.92 -5.14 -44.91
C ASP A 381 -12.83 -6.34 -43.94
N GLY A 382 -13.50 -6.25 -42.78
CA GLY A 382 -13.42 -7.21 -41.68
C GLY A 382 -14.59 -8.17 -41.55
N THR A 383 -14.65 -8.86 -40.41
CA THR A 383 -15.71 -9.81 -40.00
C THR A 383 -17.09 -9.14 -39.84
N LEU A 384 -17.11 -7.80 -39.84
CA LEU A 384 -18.31 -6.97 -39.76
C LEU A 384 -18.27 -5.95 -40.91
N ARG A 385 -18.49 -6.46 -42.14
CA ARG A 385 -18.37 -5.70 -43.39
C ARG A 385 -19.44 -4.60 -43.49
N TYR A 386 -19.09 -3.53 -44.21
CA TYR A 386 -19.94 -2.38 -44.39
C TYR A 386 -20.08 -1.95 -45.86
N HIS A 387 -21.31 -1.63 -46.27
CA HIS A 387 -21.64 -0.82 -47.44
C HIS A 387 -22.87 0.08 -47.11
N GLY A 388 -22.77 1.04 -46.17
CA GLY A 388 -23.71 2.20 -46.09
C GLY A 388 -24.41 2.61 -44.76
N VAL A 389 -24.13 1.99 -43.61
CA VAL A 389 -24.70 2.27 -42.25
C VAL A 389 -24.18 3.52 -41.46
N GLN A 390 -25.00 4.25 -40.72
CA GLN A 390 -24.52 5.37 -39.87
C GLN A 390 -24.12 4.92 -38.44
N ALA A 391 -23.45 5.80 -37.69
CA ALA A 391 -23.00 5.55 -36.30
C ALA A 391 -24.12 5.15 -35.30
N SER A 392 -25.37 5.44 -35.63
CA SER A 392 -26.57 5.22 -34.82
C SER A 392 -27.07 3.78 -34.81
N GLU A 393 -26.38 2.83 -35.44
CA GLU A 393 -26.95 1.50 -35.75
C GLU A 393 -26.22 0.32 -35.09
N THR A 394 -25.17 0.52 -34.28
CA THR A 394 -24.68 -0.53 -33.36
C THR A 394 -24.91 -0.10 -31.92
N LEU A 395 -25.85 -0.72 -31.22
CA LEU A 395 -26.15 -0.46 -29.81
C LEU A 395 -25.58 -1.58 -28.96
N ILE A 396 -24.75 -1.22 -27.98
CA ILE A 396 -24.33 -2.13 -26.91
C ILE A 396 -25.02 -1.64 -25.65
N ASP A 397 -25.98 -2.41 -25.13
CA ASP A 397 -26.81 -2.02 -23.99
C ASP A 397 -26.75 -3.10 -22.89
N GLY A 398 -25.73 -2.97 -22.04
CA GLY A 398 -25.33 -3.95 -21.03
C GLY A 398 -24.54 -5.15 -21.58
N GLY A 399 -24.35 -5.21 -22.90
CA GLY A 399 -23.68 -6.30 -23.60
C GLY A 399 -22.15 -6.18 -23.69
N THR A 400 -21.52 -7.20 -24.27
CA THR A 400 -20.07 -7.24 -24.54
C THR A 400 -19.77 -7.33 -26.03
N LEU A 401 -18.83 -6.52 -26.49
CA LEU A 401 -18.16 -6.70 -27.76
C LEU A 401 -16.73 -7.21 -27.48
N ARG A 402 -16.42 -8.42 -27.94
CA ARG A 402 -15.17 -9.12 -27.65
C ARG A 402 -14.36 -9.39 -28.91
N HIS A 403 -13.09 -9.04 -28.85
CA HIS A 403 -12.10 -9.44 -29.85
C HIS A 403 -11.25 -10.60 -29.32
N THR A 404 -11.24 -11.71 -30.05
CA THR A 404 -10.50 -12.95 -29.74
C THR A 404 -9.57 -13.27 -30.90
N GLY A 405 -8.25 -13.25 -30.72
CA GLY A 405 -7.32 -13.56 -31.81
C GLY A 405 -6.19 -12.53 -31.94
N PRO A 406 -5.42 -12.58 -33.05
CA PRO A 406 -4.29 -11.69 -33.28
C PRO A 406 -4.76 -10.23 -33.42
N SER A 407 -3.85 -9.27 -33.19
CA SER A 407 -4.18 -7.85 -33.31
C SER A 407 -4.88 -7.53 -34.63
N ASN A 408 -6.04 -6.87 -34.56
CA ASN A 408 -6.74 -6.46 -35.76
C ASN A 408 -5.94 -5.36 -36.51
N ALA A 409 -5.96 -5.44 -37.84
CA ALA A 409 -5.18 -4.54 -38.69
C ALA A 409 -5.67 -3.09 -38.55
N ALA A 410 -4.73 -2.14 -38.56
CA ALA A 410 -5.03 -0.73 -38.76
C ALA A 410 -5.37 -0.53 -40.26
N THR A 411 -6.61 -0.78 -40.66
CA THR A 411 -6.99 -0.76 -42.08
C THR A 411 -6.97 0.67 -42.63
N SER A 412 -6.35 0.85 -43.81
CA SER A 412 -6.25 2.12 -44.54
C SER A 412 -7.53 2.53 -45.27
N GLY A 413 -8.59 1.69 -45.27
CA GLY A 413 -9.77 1.82 -46.12
C GLY A 413 -11.00 2.53 -45.55
N GLY A 414 -10.90 3.16 -44.37
CA GLY A 414 -12.04 3.84 -43.74
C GLY A 414 -12.54 3.15 -42.47
N ALA A 415 -13.12 3.97 -41.60
CA ALA A 415 -13.31 3.77 -40.17
C ALA A 415 -13.96 2.44 -39.73
N GLY A 416 -13.50 1.92 -38.59
CA GLY A 416 -14.23 0.94 -37.79
C GLY A 416 -15.65 1.42 -37.50
N ARG A 417 -16.57 0.48 -37.28
CA ARG A 417 -17.99 0.81 -37.02
C ARG A 417 -18.10 1.63 -35.73
N LEU A 418 -18.71 2.81 -35.80
CA LEU A 418 -19.13 3.55 -34.59
C LEU A 418 -20.20 2.73 -33.85
N PHE A 419 -20.19 2.82 -32.53
CA PHE A 419 -21.19 2.19 -31.68
C PHE A 419 -21.79 3.19 -30.70
N THR A 420 -22.96 2.84 -30.18
CA THR A 420 -23.69 3.55 -29.14
C THR A 420 -23.52 2.81 -27.82
N VAL A 421 -23.07 3.54 -26.79
CA VAL A 421 -23.13 3.08 -25.41
C VAL A 421 -24.57 3.23 -24.93
N GLY A 422 -25.26 2.12 -24.68
CA GLY A 422 -26.64 2.08 -24.22
C GLY A 422 -26.82 2.61 -22.80
N THR A 423 -28.07 2.65 -22.33
CA THR A 423 -28.40 3.14 -20.98
C THR A 423 -27.91 2.18 -19.89
N ALA A 424 -27.84 0.88 -20.17
CA ALA A 424 -27.26 -0.15 -19.31
C ALA A 424 -25.73 -0.25 -19.44
N GLY A 425 -25.09 0.56 -20.31
CA GLY A 425 -23.64 0.59 -20.52
C GLY A 425 -23.16 -0.33 -21.63
N ALA A 426 -21.86 -0.45 -21.80
CA ALA A 426 -21.24 -1.28 -22.85
C ALA A 426 -19.91 -1.87 -22.35
N THR A 427 -19.58 -3.10 -22.75
CA THR A 427 -18.27 -3.70 -22.46
C THR A 427 -17.49 -3.94 -23.75
N LEU A 428 -16.24 -3.48 -23.78
CA LEU A 428 -15.25 -3.80 -24.80
C LEU A 428 -14.19 -4.74 -24.19
N ASP A 429 -14.03 -5.92 -24.76
CA ASP A 429 -13.16 -6.97 -24.24
C ASP A 429 -12.05 -7.32 -25.24
N SER A 430 -10.81 -6.93 -24.92
CA SER A 430 -9.61 -7.37 -25.65
C SER A 430 -9.09 -8.67 -25.04
N ALA A 431 -9.70 -9.79 -25.42
CA ALA A 431 -9.56 -11.04 -24.67
C ALA A 431 -8.16 -11.68 -24.79
N THR A 432 -7.45 -11.47 -25.90
CA THR A 432 -6.22 -12.20 -26.22
C THR A 432 -4.96 -11.48 -25.74
N ALA A 433 -4.25 -12.08 -24.78
CA ALA A 433 -3.02 -11.52 -24.25
C ALA A 433 -1.97 -11.27 -25.36
N GLY A 434 -1.35 -10.09 -25.35
CA GLY A 434 -0.37 -9.67 -26.35
C GLY A 434 -0.96 -9.19 -27.69
N ALA A 435 -2.26 -9.38 -27.94
CA ALA A 435 -2.96 -8.79 -29.07
C ALA A 435 -3.49 -7.39 -28.73
N GLU A 436 -3.80 -6.61 -29.77
CA GLU A 436 -4.40 -5.29 -29.65
C GLU A 436 -5.76 -5.25 -30.36
N PHE A 437 -6.79 -4.84 -29.62
CA PHE A 437 -8.12 -4.54 -30.16
C PHE A 437 -8.22 -3.06 -30.47
N ARG A 438 -8.08 -2.69 -31.75
CA ARG A 438 -8.20 -1.32 -32.24
C ARG A 438 -9.63 -1.01 -32.67
N ILE A 439 -10.13 0.15 -32.23
CA ILE A 439 -11.44 0.71 -32.58
C ILE A 439 -11.25 2.18 -32.97
N GLY A 440 -11.51 2.48 -34.24
CA GLY A 440 -11.48 3.84 -34.80
C GLY A 440 -10.49 4.02 -35.94
N TYR A 441 -10.50 5.22 -36.53
CA TYR A 441 -9.72 5.53 -37.73
C TYR A 441 -8.46 6.34 -37.39
N ARG A 442 -7.33 5.99 -38.01
CA ARG A 442 -6.03 6.65 -37.79
C ARG A 442 -5.93 8.06 -38.41
N TYR A 443 -6.91 8.52 -39.18
CA TYR A 443 -6.85 9.85 -39.81
C TYR A 443 -8.08 10.73 -39.56
N ASP A 444 -9.13 10.21 -38.91
CA ASP A 444 -10.28 10.99 -38.46
C ASP A 444 -10.46 10.77 -36.96
N TYR A 445 -9.77 11.62 -36.24
CA TYR A 445 -9.70 11.67 -34.79
C TYR A 445 -10.85 12.52 -34.20
N SER A 446 -11.66 13.17 -35.03
CA SER A 446 -12.64 14.15 -34.56
C SER A 446 -14.02 13.56 -34.27
N THR A 447 -14.26 12.30 -34.61
CA THR A 447 -15.59 11.68 -34.47
C THR A 447 -15.88 11.25 -33.03
N SER A 448 -17.08 11.57 -32.54
CA SER A 448 -17.59 11.12 -31.24
C SER A 448 -18.41 9.84 -31.34
N LEU A 449 -18.27 8.96 -30.36
CA LEU A 449 -19.24 7.89 -30.10
C LEU A 449 -20.60 8.49 -29.73
N THR A 450 -21.65 7.68 -29.85
CA THR A 450 -22.96 8.03 -29.25
C THR A 450 -23.04 7.41 -27.86
N SER A 451 -23.56 8.15 -26.88
CA SER A 451 -23.75 7.65 -25.51
C SER A 451 -25.13 8.04 -25.01
N LEU A 452 -25.86 7.05 -24.49
CA LEU A 452 -27.18 7.21 -23.86
C LEU A 452 -27.07 7.30 -22.33
N GLY A 453 -25.85 7.44 -21.79
CA GLY A 453 -25.60 7.68 -20.36
C GLY A 453 -25.15 6.46 -19.56
N GLY A 454 -25.03 5.27 -20.16
CA GLY A 454 -24.48 4.09 -19.50
C GLY A 454 -22.95 4.10 -19.40
N THR A 455 -22.40 3.26 -18.52
CA THR A 455 -20.96 3.16 -18.28
C THR A 455 -20.26 2.34 -19.36
N LEU A 456 -19.12 2.82 -19.85
CA LEU A 456 -18.24 2.04 -20.72
C LEU A 456 -17.24 1.23 -19.88
N ILE A 457 -17.18 -0.08 -20.10
CA ILE A 457 -16.26 -1.00 -19.45
C ILE A 457 -15.22 -1.45 -20.48
N LEU A 458 -13.94 -1.23 -20.19
CA LEU A 458 -12.80 -1.68 -20.96
C LEU A 458 -12.14 -2.84 -20.22
N THR A 459 -12.04 -4.03 -20.82
CA THR A 459 -11.53 -5.23 -20.15
C THR A 459 -10.63 -6.07 -21.06
N GLY A 460 -10.12 -7.17 -20.52
CA GLY A 460 -9.34 -8.18 -21.23
C GLY A 460 -7.86 -8.24 -20.85
N ALA A 461 -7.20 -9.32 -21.27
CA ALA A 461 -5.78 -9.54 -21.07
C ALA A 461 -4.90 -8.90 -22.18
N GLY A 462 -5.49 -8.65 -23.35
CA GLY A 462 -4.89 -7.93 -24.47
C GLY A 462 -4.99 -6.41 -24.32
N ASN A 463 -4.27 -5.70 -25.18
CA ASN A 463 -4.34 -4.24 -25.23
C ASN A 463 -5.55 -3.78 -26.04
N GLY A 464 -6.01 -2.55 -25.81
CA GLY A 464 -7.03 -1.90 -26.61
C GLY A 464 -6.65 -0.47 -26.96
N ASP A 465 -7.14 0.00 -28.10
CA ASP A 465 -6.91 1.34 -28.63
C ASP A 465 -8.23 1.90 -29.13
N LEU A 466 -8.77 2.90 -28.43
CA LEU A 466 -10.00 3.59 -28.79
C LEU A 466 -9.66 5.01 -29.26
N SER A 467 -9.89 5.25 -30.55
CA SER A 467 -9.54 6.49 -31.24
C SER A 467 -10.73 7.44 -31.46
N TYR A 468 -11.86 7.20 -30.80
CA TYR A 468 -13.04 8.08 -30.81
C TYR A 468 -13.17 8.89 -29.52
N ILE A 469 -13.85 10.03 -29.60
CA ILE A 469 -14.26 10.80 -28.42
C ILE A 469 -15.36 10.02 -27.69
N LEU A 470 -15.21 9.81 -26.37
CA LEU A 470 -16.26 9.29 -25.49
C LEU A 470 -17.05 10.43 -24.85
N PRO A 471 -18.34 10.63 -25.19
CA PRO A 471 -19.19 11.66 -24.59
C PRO A 471 -20.21 11.11 -23.59
N GLY A 472 -21.00 12.01 -23.00
CA GLY A 472 -22.22 11.68 -22.24
C GLY A 472 -22.03 11.63 -20.71
N SER A 473 -23.09 11.31 -19.98
CA SER A 473 -23.08 11.27 -18.52
C SER A 473 -22.57 9.97 -17.91
N GLY A 474 -22.25 8.96 -18.74
CA GLY A 474 -21.79 7.65 -18.31
C GLY A 474 -20.38 7.68 -17.70
N GLY A 475 -20.09 6.69 -16.86
CA GLY A 475 -18.74 6.48 -16.32
C GLY A 475 -17.83 5.68 -17.25
N LEU A 476 -16.58 5.51 -16.81
CA LEU A 476 -15.58 4.69 -17.49
C LEU A 476 -14.95 3.70 -16.48
N VAL A 477 -14.97 2.41 -16.79
CA VAL A 477 -14.36 1.38 -15.94
C VAL A 477 -13.30 0.63 -16.73
N LYS A 478 -12.11 0.48 -16.17
CA LYS A 478 -11.02 -0.31 -16.72
C LYS A 478 -10.76 -1.54 -15.85
N ASN A 479 -11.00 -2.70 -16.42
CA ASN A 479 -10.76 -4.04 -15.86
C ASN A 479 -9.69 -4.78 -16.68
N GLY A 480 -9.27 -5.96 -16.23
CA GLY A 480 -8.31 -6.81 -16.93
C GLY A 480 -6.86 -6.29 -16.92
N SER A 481 -5.90 -7.16 -17.20
CA SER A 481 -4.47 -6.86 -17.11
C SER A 481 -3.95 -5.99 -18.25
N GLY A 482 -4.65 -5.93 -19.39
CA GLY A 482 -4.18 -5.22 -20.58
C GLY A 482 -4.14 -3.70 -20.46
N ARG A 483 -3.47 -3.04 -21.40
CA ARG A 483 -3.47 -1.57 -21.54
C ARG A 483 -4.59 -1.13 -22.47
N TRP A 484 -5.42 -0.19 -22.05
CA TRP A 484 -6.35 0.51 -22.94
C TRP A 484 -5.91 1.95 -23.15
N SER A 485 -5.78 2.38 -24.41
CA SER A 485 -5.36 3.72 -24.81
C SER A 485 -6.54 4.50 -25.38
N LEU A 486 -6.86 5.66 -24.79
CA LEU A 486 -7.84 6.60 -25.33
C LEU A 486 -7.11 7.75 -26.01
N ARG A 487 -7.35 7.92 -27.31
CA ARG A 487 -6.54 8.85 -28.13
C ARG A 487 -7.14 10.23 -28.31
N GLN A 488 -8.40 10.42 -27.95
CA GLN A 488 -9.12 11.69 -28.18
C GLN A 488 -9.48 12.42 -26.90
N PRO A 489 -9.76 13.74 -26.98
CA PRO A 489 -10.30 14.50 -25.86
C PRO A 489 -11.67 13.95 -25.48
N ASN A 490 -11.77 13.31 -24.33
CA ASN A 490 -12.99 12.64 -23.89
C ASN A 490 -13.85 13.60 -23.06
N THR A 491 -15.16 13.64 -23.32
CA THR A 491 -16.07 14.62 -22.70
C THR A 491 -17.09 13.98 -21.76
N TYR A 492 -16.90 12.70 -21.40
CA TYR A 492 -17.76 12.02 -20.45
C TYR A 492 -17.65 12.64 -19.05
N SER A 493 -18.78 12.73 -18.34
CA SER A 493 -18.88 13.37 -17.02
C SER A 493 -19.13 12.41 -15.86
N GLY A 494 -19.23 11.09 -16.12
CA GLY A 494 -19.26 10.09 -15.06
C GLY A 494 -17.87 9.75 -14.52
N ALA A 495 -17.82 9.08 -13.37
CA ALA A 495 -16.57 8.71 -12.69
C ALA A 495 -15.74 7.71 -13.51
N THR A 496 -14.42 7.76 -13.34
CA THR A 496 -13.46 6.79 -13.89
C THR A 496 -12.98 5.85 -12.79
N THR A 497 -13.01 4.54 -13.04
CA THR A 497 -12.51 3.51 -12.12
C THR A 497 -11.52 2.61 -12.85
N VAL A 498 -10.30 2.48 -12.32
CA VAL A 498 -9.25 1.61 -12.88
C VAL A 498 -8.98 0.49 -11.89
N ASN A 499 -9.57 -0.68 -12.13
CA ASN A 499 -9.46 -1.85 -11.26
C ASN A 499 -8.22 -2.69 -11.54
N ALA A 500 -7.73 -2.72 -12.79
CA ALA A 500 -6.55 -3.49 -13.18
C ALA A 500 -5.92 -2.99 -14.50
N GLY A 501 -4.65 -3.32 -14.71
CA GLY A 501 -3.90 -2.97 -15.91
C GLY A 501 -3.66 -1.47 -16.03
N THR A 502 -3.56 -0.96 -17.25
CA THR A 502 -3.31 0.48 -17.51
C THR A 502 -4.43 1.09 -18.33
N LEU A 503 -4.97 2.23 -17.88
CA LEU A 503 -5.77 3.14 -18.68
C LEU A 503 -4.91 4.34 -19.05
N ALA A 504 -4.65 4.55 -20.34
CA ALA A 504 -3.80 5.63 -20.83
C ALA A 504 -4.61 6.68 -21.57
N MET A 505 -4.57 7.91 -21.06
CA MET A 505 -5.20 9.08 -21.65
C MET A 505 -4.16 9.89 -22.42
N PHE A 506 -4.26 9.94 -23.74
CA PHE A 506 -3.36 10.76 -24.58
C PHE A 506 -3.79 12.22 -24.68
N GLU A 507 -5.06 12.49 -24.39
CA GLU A 507 -5.69 13.80 -24.45
C GLU A 507 -6.45 14.08 -23.14
N THR A 508 -7.16 15.21 -23.07
CA THR A 508 -7.93 15.61 -21.88
C THR A 508 -9.16 14.71 -21.66
N PHE A 509 -9.67 14.72 -20.42
CA PHE A 509 -10.93 14.05 -20.05
C PHE A 509 -11.72 14.91 -19.04
N SER A 510 -13.03 14.68 -18.93
CA SER A 510 -13.95 15.46 -18.07
C SER A 510 -14.51 14.70 -16.85
N SER A 511 -13.88 13.59 -16.48
CA SER A 511 -14.27 12.77 -15.32
C SER A 511 -14.11 13.55 -14.00
N PRO A 512 -15.14 13.68 -13.16
CA PRO A 512 -15.05 14.39 -11.87
C PRO A 512 -14.19 13.65 -10.85
N SER A 513 -14.04 12.33 -10.99
CA SER A 513 -13.22 11.52 -10.10
C SER A 513 -12.55 10.35 -10.84
N CYS A 514 -11.39 9.94 -10.33
CA CYS A 514 -10.64 8.79 -10.78
C CYS A 514 -10.22 7.95 -9.57
N SER A 515 -10.72 6.71 -9.48
CA SER A 515 -10.28 5.73 -8.48
C SER A 515 -9.35 4.70 -9.12
N ILE A 516 -8.21 4.43 -8.49
CA ILE A 516 -7.15 3.56 -9.03
C ILE A 516 -6.85 2.47 -8.01
N ALA A 517 -7.22 1.23 -8.33
CA ALA A 517 -6.98 0.07 -7.48
C ALA A 517 -5.48 -0.28 -7.38
N SER A 518 -5.12 -1.05 -6.35
CA SER A 518 -3.73 -1.51 -6.17
C SER A 518 -3.21 -2.23 -7.43
N ALA A 519 -1.95 -1.98 -7.78
CA ALA A 519 -1.29 -2.45 -9.01
C ALA A 519 -1.90 -1.98 -10.35
N ALA A 520 -2.98 -1.18 -10.32
CA ALA A 520 -3.56 -0.56 -11.51
C ALA A 520 -2.93 0.81 -11.79
N VAL A 521 -3.01 1.26 -13.05
CA VAL A 521 -2.38 2.49 -13.52
C VAL A 521 -3.38 3.35 -14.27
N LEU A 522 -3.53 4.61 -13.86
CA LEU A 522 -4.02 5.66 -14.72
C LEU A 522 -2.84 6.47 -15.26
N GLU A 523 -2.65 6.47 -16.57
CA GLU A 523 -1.56 7.20 -17.23
C GLU A 523 -2.08 8.43 -17.95
N LEU A 524 -1.52 9.59 -17.62
CA LEU A 524 -1.65 10.85 -18.36
C LEU A 524 -0.47 10.95 -19.32
N ASN A 525 -0.71 10.67 -20.60
CA ASN A 525 0.33 10.65 -21.63
C ASN A 525 0.28 11.94 -22.46
N THR A 526 1.14 12.90 -22.15
CA THR A 526 1.20 14.19 -22.87
C THR A 526 2.29 14.15 -23.95
N SER A 527 2.23 13.15 -24.82
CA SER A 527 3.20 13.00 -25.93
C SER A 527 3.06 14.10 -27.00
N SER A 528 1.87 14.69 -27.16
CA SER A 528 1.58 15.77 -28.12
C SER A 528 0.99 16.99 -27.44
N GLY A 529 1.81 18.00 -27.16
CA GLY A 529 1.39 19.26 -26.52
C GLY A 529 1.02 19.13 -25.05
N SER A 530 1.02 20.26 -24.33
CA SER A 530 0.61 20.31 -22.92
C SER A 530 -0.91 20.14 -22.80
N LYS A 531 -1.36 19.50 -21.72
CA LYS A 531 -2.77 19.20 -21.45
C LYS A 531 -3.23 19.93 -20.20
N ASP A 532 -4.37 20.60 -20.33
CA ASP A 532 -5.08 21.25 -19.24
C ASP A 532 -6.33 20.41 -18.91
N TYR A 533 -6.26 19.67 -17.82
CA TYR A 533 -7.33 18.78 -17.37
C TYR A 533 -8.35 19.55 -16.54
N GLN A 534 -9.64 19.22 -16.69
CA GLN A 534 -10.67 19.77 -15.80
C GLN A 534 -10.45 19.31 -14.35
N THR A 535 -11.26 19.83 -13.43
CA THR A 535 -11.20 19.44 -12.02
C THR A 535 -11.46 17.95 -11.83
N VAL A 536 -10.50 17.23 -11.24
CA VAL A 536 -10.60 15.79 -10.96
C VAL A 536 -10.21 15.49 -9.52
N ALA A 537 -10.93 14.56 -8.88
CA ALA A 537 -10.50 13.93 -7.62
C ALA A 537 -9.82 12.57 -7.87
N PHE A 538 -8.53 12.46 -7.59
CA PHE A 538 -7.75 11.22 -7.67
C PHE A 538 -7.69 10.50 -6.32
N SER A 539 -7.90 9.18 -6.33
CA SER A 539 -7.91 8.34 -5.12
C SER A 539 -7.50 6.89 -5.41
N GLY A 540 -7.25 6.13 -4.34
CA GLY A 540 -6.95 4.70 -4.40
C GLY A 540 -5.47 4.36 -4.17
N ALA A 541 -5.15 3.07 -4.20
CA ALA A 541 -3.84 2.51 -3.83
C ALA A 541 -2.95 2.19 -5.04
N GLY A 542 -3.37 2.54 -6.26
CA GLY A 542 -2.62 2.29 -7.49
C GLY A 542 -1.65 3.42 -7.87
N THR A 543 -1.32 3.49 -9.15
CA THR A 543 -0.39 4.48 -9.71
C THR A 543 -1.10 5.53 -10.57
N LEU A 544 -0.90 6.80 -10.26
CA LEU A 544 -1.13 7.90 -11.19
C LEU A 544 0.19 8.21 -11.90
N ARG A 545 0.27 7.89 -13.19
CA ARG A 545 1.49 8.03 -13.98
C ARG A 545 1.41 9.21 -14.94
N LYS A 546 2.50 9.95 -15.06
CA LYS A 546 2.72 10.95 -16.09
C LYS A 546 3.82 10.50 -17.05
N THR A 547 3.50 10.46 -18.34
CA THR A 547 4.40 10.14 -19.45
C THR A 547 4.31 11.22 -20.54
N GLY A 548 5.16 11.14 -21.57
CA GLY A 548 5.23 12.13 -22.64
C GLY A 548 6.00 13.40 -22.24
N ALA A 549 6.59 14.08 -23.22
CA ALA A 549 7.55 15.15 -22.97
C ALA A 549 6.93 16.48 -22.49
N ASN A 550 5.60 16.66 -22.63
CA ASN A 550 4.95 17.94 -22.36
C ASN A 550 4.35 18.01 -20.94
N THR A 551 3.62 19.08 -20.63
CA THR A 551 3.07 19.34 -19.30
C THR A 551 1.65 18.79 -19.13
N ALA A 552 1.35 18.24 -17.96
CA ALA A 552 -0.02 18.05 -17.47
C ALA A 552 -0.32 19.11 -16.39
N THR A 553 -1.37 19.91 -16.60
CA THR A 553 -1.85 20.97 -15.69
C THR A 553 -3.35 20.84 -15.43
N TRP A 554 -3.88 21.60 -14.48
CA TRP A 554 -5.28 21.60 -14.10
C TRP A 554 -5.95 22.94 -14.41
N GLY A 555 -7.25 22.88 -14.65
CA GLY A 555 -8.05 24.05 -14.98
C GLY A 555 -8.30 24.97 -13.78
N ALA A 556 -9.18 25.95 -13.96
CA ALA A 556 -9.40 27.04 -13.00
C ALA A 556 -9.93 26.64 -11.61
N ALA A 557 -10.39 25.40 -11.41
CA ALA A 557 -10.89 24.90 -10.14
C ALA A 557 -10.05 23.73 -9.63
N ALA A 558 -9.83 23.70 -8.30
CA ALA A 558 -8.84 22.85 -7.64
C ALA A 558 -9.12 21.36 -7.83
N SER A 559 -8.19 20.65 -8.47
CA SER A 559 -8.16 19.18 -8.43
C SER A 559 -7.78 18.69 -7.03
N THR A 560 -8.23 17.48 -6.68
CA THR A 560 -7.97 16.86 -5.37
C THR A 560 -7.12 15.61 -5.52
N PHE A 561 -6.03 15.54 -4.78
CA PHE A 561 -5.18 14.36 -4.64
C PHE A 561 -5.40 13.74 -3.27
N SER A 562 -5.93 12.53 -3.24
CA SER A 562 -6.22 11.76 -2.02
C SER A 562 -5.88 10.29 -2.21
N MET A 563 -4.68 10.04 -2.74
CA MET A 563 -4.18 8.69 -2.96
C MET A 563 -3.88 8.00 -1.62
N ALA A 564 -4.13 6.70 -1.55
CA ALA A 564 -4.02 5.91 -0.31
C ALA A 564 -2.57 5.51 0.02
N SER A 565 -2.33 4.96 1.21
CA SER A 565 -1.04 4.36 1.57
C SER A 565 -0.61 3.31 0.54
N GLY A 566 0.69 3.28 0.20
CA GLY A 566 1.26 2.37 -0.79
C GLY A 566 0.95 2.70 -2.25
N SER A 567 0.30 3.84 -2.51
CA SER A 567 0.10 4.36 -3.87
C SER A 567 1.33 5.12 -4.37
N LEU A 568 1.37 5.36 -5.68
CA LEU A 568 2.48 6.06 -6.33
C LEU A 568 1.98 7.14 -7.29
N ILE A 569 2.56 8.33 -7.20
CA ILE A 569 2.56 9.31 -8.30
C ILE A 569 3.90 9.17 -9.03
N ASP A 570 3.85 8.77 -10.29
CA ASP A 570 5.02 8.38 -11.08
C ASP A 570 5.22 9.32 -12.27
N VAL A 571 6.15 10.27 -12.16
CA VAL A 571 6.48 11.22 -13.22
C VAL A 571 7.70 10.72 -14.00
N THR A 572 7.42 10.03 -15.11
CA THR A 572 8.46 9.36 -15.91
C THR A 572 9.03 10.24 -17.03
N ALA A 573 8.27 11.23 -17.50
CA ALA A 573 8.71 12.19 -18.53
C ALA A 573 7.88 13.47 -18.50
N GLY A 574 8.48 14.57 -18.99
CA GLY A 574 7.84 15.88 -19.07
C GLY A 574 7.55 16.48 -17.69
N THR A 575 6.53 17.34 -17.63
CA THR A 575 6.17 18.05 -16.40
C THR A 575 4.81 17.63 -15.87
N PHE A 576 4.75 17.29 -14.59
CA PHE A 576 3.49 17.16 -13.84
C PHE A 576 3.32 18.37 -12.92
N THR A 577 2.31 19.19 -13.17
CA THR A 577 1.99 20.29 -12.26
C THR A 577 1.16 19.72 -11.12
N GLY A 578 1.69 19.69 -9.90
CA GLY A 578 0.94 19.34 -8.70
C GLY A 578 0.20 20.54 -8.07
N GLY A 579 0.63 21.76 -8.39
CA GLY A 579 0.01 23.01 -7.96
C GLY A 579 -0.05 24.07 -9.06
N SER A 580 -1.27 24.49 -9.43
CA SER A 580 -1.63 25.51 -10.42
C SER A 580 -2.53 26.60 -9.80
N SER A 581 -3.15 27.48 -10.60
CA SER A 581 -3.82 28.72 -10.16
C SER A 581 -5.01 28.54 -9.21
N ALA A 582 -5.40 27.30 -8.92
CA ALA A 582 -6.55 26.96 -8.11
C ALA A 582 -6.20 26.38 -6.72
N ASN A 583 -4.92 26.24 -6.37
CA ASN A 583 -4.44 25.66 -5.10
C ASN A 583 -5.00 24.25 -4.85
N GLU A 584 -4.51 23.28 -5.62
CA GLU A 584 -4.93 21.88 -5.58
C GLU A 584 -4.89 21.30 -4.16
N VAL A 585 -5.84 20.41 -3.87
CA VAL A 585 -6.06 19.88 -2.53
C VAL A 585 -5.29 18.59 -2.34
N TRP A 586 -4.28 18.61 -1.47
CA TRP A 586 -3.40 17.46 -1.17
C TRP A 586 -3.54 16.93 0.27
N THR A 587 -4.42 17.49 1.09
CA THR A 587 -4.50 17.26 2.55
C THR A 587 -4.49 15.79 2.96
N ASN A 588 -5.15 14.93 2.18
CA ASN A 588 -5.31 13.50 2.49
C ASN A 588 -4.42 12.59 1.62
N ASN A 589 -3.50 13.15 0.82
CA ASN A 589 -2.65 12.37 -0.06
C ASN A 589 -1.56 11.63 0.75
N ARG A 590 -1.40 10.34 0.49
CA ARG A 590 -0.39 9.47 1.14
C ARG A 590 0.45 8.69 0.12
N SER A 591 0.50 9.15 -1.13
CA SER A 591 1.29 8.50 -2.16
C SER A 591 2.77 8.81 -2.01
N ASP A 592 3.61 7.88 -2.43
CA ASP A 592 4.98 8.21 -2.82
C ASP A 592 5.00 9.09 -4.07
N LEU A 593 6.12 9.77 -4.29
CA LEU A 593 6.40 10.51 -5.52
C LEU A 593 7.74 10.08 -6.10
N ASN A 594 7.71 9.56 -7.32
CA ASN A 594 8.88 9.31 -8.15
C ASN A 594 8.96 10.35 -9.28
N VAL A 595 10.13 10.99 -9.41
CA VAL A 595 10.41 11.91 -10.53
C VAL A 595 11.66 11.46 -11.27
N ALA A 596 11.49 10.94 -12.48
CA ALA A 596 12.59 10.45 -13.32
C ALA A 596 13.55 11.59 -13.71
N ALA A 597 14.79 11.25 -14.07
CA ALA A 597 15.88 12.22 -14.31
C ALA A 597 15.55 13.33 -15.32
N THR A 598 14.75 13.05 -16.34
CA THR A 598 14.36 14.01 -17.38
C THR A 598 12.98 14.63 -17.14
N ALA A 599 12.40 14.40 -15.97
CA ALA A 599 11.06 14.83 -15.62
C ALA A 599 11.07 15.91 -14.54
N SER A 600 9.97 16.66 -14.47
CA SER A 600 9.76 17.70 -13.48
C SER A 600 8.41 17.53 -12.79
N PHE A 601 8.38 17.78 -11.49
CA PHE A 601 7.16 17.99 -10.73
C PHE A 601 7.11 19.45 -10.25
N VAL A 602 5.99 20.14 -10.46
CA VAL A 602 5.83 21.56 -10.10
C VAL A 602 4.73 21.70 -9.06
N GLY A 603 5.10 21.92 -7.80
CA GLY A 603 4.19 22.14 -6.68
C GLY A 603 4.09 23.61 -6.26
N ALA A 604 4.21 24.56 -7.20
CA ALA A 604 4.38 25.98 -6.88
C ALA A 604 3.21 26.60 -6.11
N GLU A 605 1.96 26.31 -6.50
CA GLU A 605 0.76 27.00 -5.99
C GLU A 605 -0.13 26.11 -5.09
N ALA A 606 0.32 24.92 -4.71
CA ALA A 606 -0.44 23.99 -3.89
C ALA A 606 0.35 23.44 -2.69
N ASN A 607 -0.33 23.17 -1.59
CA ASN A 607 0.25 22.55 -0.39
C ASN A 607 0.52 21.05 -0.59
N VAL A 608 1.43 20.71 -1.49
CA VAL A 608 1.71 19.33 -1.91
C VAL A 608 2.15 18.48 -0.73
N ARG A 609 1.56 17.29 -0.62
CA ARG A 609 1.82 16.30 0.43
C ARG A 609 2.04 14.93 -0.18
N VAL A 610 3.18 14.32 0.10
CA VAL A 610 3.57 12.98 -0.37
C VAL A 610 4.27 12.22 0.74
N ASP A 611 4.41 10.90 0.59
CA ASP A 611 5.12 10.07 1.56
C ASP A 611 6.62 10.02 1.25
N ALA A 612 7.11 9.10 0.41
CA ALA A 612 8.53 9.08 0.04
C ALA A 612 8.83 9.88 -1.24
N LEU A 613 10.00 10.55 -1.28
CA LEU A 613 10.56 11.10 -2.51
C LEU A 613 11.62 10.17 -3.10
N THR A 614 11.48 9.87 -4.39
CA THR A 614 12.41 9.04 -5.16
C THR A 614 12.68 9.60 -6.55
N GLY A 615 13.76 9.12 -7.18
CA GLY A 615 14.16 9.54 -8.52
C GLY A 615 15.22 10.63 -8.53
N ALA A 616 15.44 11.18 -9.72
CA ALA A 616 16.57 12.05 -10.05
C ALA A 616 16.18 13.33 -10.81
N GLY A 617 14.89 13.58 -11.03
CA GLY A 617 14.40 14.76 -11.73
C GLY A 617 14.34 16.01 -10.86
N THR A 618 13.56 17.00 -11.29
CA THR A 618 13.40 18.26 -10.56
C THR A 618 12.04 18.33 -9.87
N ILE A 619 12.03 18.76 -8.60
CA ILE A 619 10.81 19.11 -7.87
C ILE A 619 10.91 20.59 -7.53
N SER A 620 10.05 21.42 -8.11
CA SER A 620 9.98 22.84 -7.81
C SER A 620 8.78 23.19 -6.93
N SER A 621 8.96 24.19 -6.08
CA SER A 621 8.00 24.59 -5.05
C SER A 621 8.16 26.08 -4.72
N GLY A 622 7.09 26.74 -4.30
CA GLY A 622 7.08 28.17 -3.95
C GLY A 622 6.36 29.03 -4.98
N SER A 623 5.46 29.87 -4.48
CA SER A 623 4.68 30.85 -5.24
C SER A 623 4.55 32.16 -4.46
N THR A 624 4.24 33.25 -5.15
CA THR A 624 3.92 34.55 -4.56
C THR A 624 2.52 34.58 -3.91
N ASP A 625 1.71 33.53 -4.05
CA ASP A 625 0.39 33.41 -3.40
C ASP A 625 0.54 33.11 -1.90
N ALA A 626 -0.07 33.94 -1.05
CA ALA A 626 0.02 33.85 0.40
C ALA A 626 -0.72 32.64 1.03
N SER A 627 -1.51 31.88 0.26
CA SER A 627 -2.22 30.68 0.72
C SER A 627 -1.37 29.39 0.69
N TYR A 628 -0.12 29.51 0.24
CA TYR A 628 0.86 28.44 0.15
C TYR A 628 1.69 28.31 1.44
N ALA A 629 1.90 27.07 1.93
CA ALA A 629 2.51 26.79 3.22
C ALA A 629 3.76 25.89 3.18
N SER A 630 3.87 24.90 2.27
CA SER A 630 5.09 24.09 2.02
C SER A 630 4.83 22.86 1.14
N PHE A 631 5.90 22.34 0.52
CA PHE A 631 5.95 20.99 -0.03
C PHE A 631 6.35 20.02 1.10
N THR A 632 5.43 19.15 1.50
CA THR A 632 5.63 18.22 2.62
C THR A 632 5.85 16.80 2.13
N PHE A 633 6.90 16.13 2.64
CA PHE A 633 7.17 14.72 2.42
C PHE A 633 7.28 13.94 3.74
N GLY A 634 6.96 12.65 3.69
CA GLY A 634 6.97 11.69 4.79
C GLY A 634 5.62 11.54 5.52
N VAL A 635 4.51 11.91 4.87
CA VAL A 635 3.18 11.96 5.51
C VAL A 635 2.60 10.60 5.92
N ASP A 636 3.17 9.48 5.47
CA ASP A 636 2.74 8.11 5.81
C ASP A 636 3.91 7.25 6.35
N ASN A 637 4.99 7.90 6.81
CA ASN A 637 6.17 7.31 7.43
C ASN A 637 7.11 6.51 6.52
N GLY A 638 7.00 6.64 5.20
CA GLY A 638 7.88 5.99 4.24
C GLY A 638 9.33 6.48 4.29
N ASP A 639 10.24 5.58 3.91
CA ASP A 639 11.64 5.91 3.64
C ASP A 639 11.82 6.27 2.17
N GLY A 640 12.59 7.32 1.88
CA GLY A 640 12.83 7.79 0.52
C GLY A 640 14.30 8.07 0.24
N SER A 641 14.68 8.02 -1.05
CA SER A 641 16.01 8.43 -1.52
C SER A 641 15.89 9.21 -2.82
N PHE A 642 16.15 10.50 -2.74
CA PHE A 642 16.05 11.43 -3.85
C PHE A 642 17.43 11.97 -4.22
N THR A 643 17.84 11.74 -5.46
CA THR A 643 19.11 12.21 -6.01
C THR A 643 18.93 13.43 -6.92
N GLY A 644 17.68 13.81 -7.17
CA GLY A 644 17.30 14.94 -8.01
C GLY A 644 17.45 16.29 -7.32
N VAL A 645 16.85 17.31 -7.93
CA VAL A 645 16.97 18.71 -7.48
C VAL A 645 15.65 19.19 -6.89
N LEU A 646 15.68 19.65 -5.65
CA LEU A 646 14.64 20.49 -5.06
C LEU A 646 14.96 21.96 -5.41
N SER A 647 14.02 22.67 -6.03
CA SER A 647 14.22 24.05 -6.50
C SER A 647 13.08 24.98 -6.10
N ASP A 648 13.35 26.27 -6.23
CA ASP A 648 12.30 27.30 -6.17
C ASP A 648 11.37 27.19 -7.38
N GLY A 649 10.15 27.66 -7.20
CA GLY A 649 9.17 27.92 -8.25
C GLY A 649 9.28 29.37 -8.72
N THR A 650 8.19 30.12 -8.63
CA THR A 650 8.18 31.57 -8.91
C THR A 650 8.60 32.41 -7.70
N ALA A 651 8.67 31.78 -6.52
CA ALA A 651 9.15 32.33 -5.26
C ALA A 651 9.96 31.27 -4.49
N PRO A 652 10.65 31.64 -3.39
CA PRO A 652 11.36 30.68 -2.56
C PRO A 652 10.48 29.50 -2.12
N GLY A 653 10.95 28.28 -2.34
CA GLY A 653 10.23 27.04 -2.00
C GLY A 653 10.48 26.57 -0.58
N ASP A 654 9.42 26.42 0.19
CA ASP A 654 9.44 25.85 1.54
C ASP A 654 9.25 24.33 1.50
N PHE A 655 10.15 23.58 2.13
CA PHE A 655 10.13 22.11 2.17
C PHE A 655 10.05 21.61 3.62
N SER A 656 9.14 20.66 3.89
CA SER A 656 9.01 20.02 5.21
C SER A 656 9.10 18.49 5.16
N LYS A 657 9.87 17.92 6.08
CA LYS A 657 9.93 16.47 6.37
C LYS A 657 9.09 16.15 7.61
N THR A 658 8.11 15.27 7.47
CA THR A 658 7.26 14.77 8.57
C THR A 658 7.23 13.24 8.61
N GLY A 659 6.50 12.64 9.56
CA GLY A 659 6.43 11.20 9.80
C GLY A 659 7.75 10.57 10.25
N SER A 660 7.69 9.32 10.73
CA SER A 660 8.81 8.64 11.37
C SER A 660 9.91 8.13 10.43
N GLY A 661 9.64 8.01 9.13
CA GLY A 661 10.60 7.54 8.11
C GLY A 661 11.80 8.46 7.89
N THR A 662 12.72 8.01 7.06
CA THR A 662 13.98 8.65 6.66
C THR A 662 13.93 9.08 5.20
N GLN A 663 14.01 10.38 4.93
CA GLN A 663 14.24 10.88 3.58
C GLN A 663 15.72 11.17 3.39
N THR A 664 16.34 10.52 2.40
CA THR A 664 17.71 10.80 1.97
C THR A 664 17.70 11.79 0.81
N LEU A 665 18.43 12.89 0.94
CA LEU A 665 18.68 13.88 -0.11
C LEU A 665 20.15 13.85 -0.51
N SER A 666 20.42 13.52 -1.77
CA SER A 666 21.77 13.43 -2.31
C SER A 666 22.05 14.33 -3.50
N GLY A 667 21.03 15.01 -4.03
CA GLY A 667 21.19 15.97 -5.11
C GLY A 667 21.70 17.34 -4.65
N ILE A 668 22.05 18.18 -5.62
CA ILE A 668 22.41 19.58 -5.41
C ILE A 668 21.11 20.38 -5.47
N ASN A 669 20.58 20.76 -4.31
CA ASN A 669 19.32 21.47 -4.23
C ASN A 669 19.54 22.97 -4.38
N THR A 670 18.64 23.65 -5.09
CA THR A 670 18.76 25.08 -5.43
C THR A 670 17.72 25.95 -4.74
N PHE A 671 16.74 25.37 -4.05
CA PHE A 671 15.71 26.14 -3.35
C PHE A 671 16.31 27.10 -2.32
N THR A 672 15.73 28.28 -2.18
CA THR A 672 16.15 29.36 -1.28
C THR A 672 15.23 29.54 -0.07
N GLY A 673 14.06 28.89 -0.07
CA GLY A 673 13.11 28.91 1.03
C GLY A 673 13.53 28.08 2.24
N SER A 674 12.60 27.91 3.19
CA SER A 674 12.83 27.23 4.46
C SER A 674 12.92 25.71 4.31
N LEU A 675 13.65 25.07 5.22
CA LEU A 675 13.71 23.62 5.35
C LEU A 675 13.33 23.24 6.78
N THR A 676 12.23 22.51 6.92
CA THR A 676 11.69 22.09 8.21
C THR A 676 11.76 20.57 8.35
N ILE A 677 12.10 20.10 9.55
CA ILE A 677 12.04 18.69 9.95
C ILE A 677 11.09 18.61 11.15
N ASP A 678 9.84 18.25 10.89
CA ASP A 678 8.79 18.08 11.90
C ASP A 678 8.84 16.70 12.57
N ALA A 679 9.26 15.65 11.85
CA ALA A 679 9.44 14.30 12.40
C ALA A 679 10.33 13.41 11.52
N GLY A 680 10.85 12.33 12.11
CA GLY A 680 11.70 11.34 11.45
C GLY A 680 13.10 11.88 11.15
N ALA A 681 13.72 11.33 10.12
CA ALA A 681 15.07 11.71 9.72
C ALA A 681 15.11 12.38 8.35
N LEU A 682 15.85 13.48 8.26
CA LEU A 682 16.40 13.97 7.00
C LEU A 682 17.87 13.57 6.95
N ARG A 683 18.26 12.75 5.98
CA ARG A 683 19.63 12.29 5.79
C ARG A 683 20.24 13.00 4.59
N ILE A 684 21.39 13.64 4.76
CA ILE A 684 22.09 14.32 3.68
C ILE A 684 23.45 13.68 3.43
N THR A 685 23.86 13.64 2.16
CA THR A 685 25.16 13.09 1.73
C THR A 685 26.13 14.17 1.24
N ARG A 686 25.67 15.42 1.16
CA ARG A 686 26.45 16.61 0.76
C ARG A 686 25.84 17.87 1.36
N ALA A 687 26.59 18.97 1.35
CA ALA A 687 26.14 20.24 1.93
C ALA A 687 25.00 20.88 1.12
N GLU A 688 25.06 20.80 -0.20
CA GLU A 688 24.07 21.40 -1.12
C GLU A 688 22.70 20.72 -1.04
N ALA A 689 22.59 19.57 -0.37
CA ALA A 689 21.32 18.88 -0.17
C ALA A 689 20.35 19.69 0.71
N VAL A 690 20.82 20.67 1.49
CA VAL A 690 19.94 21.55 2.27
C VAL A 690 19.56 22.85 1.53
N GLY A 691 19.94 22.99 0.26
CA GLY A 691 19.62 24.10 -0.65
C GLY A 691 20.63 25.27 -0.64
N ALA A 692 20.37 26.31 -1.44
CA ALA A 692 21.34 27.38 -1.78
C ALA A 692 21.18 28.71 -1.01
N GLY A 693 22.26 29.24 -0.46
CA GLY A 693 22.24 30.55 0.23
C GLY A 693 21.69 30.51 1.67
N PRO A 694 21.52 31.67 2.32
CA PRO A 694 21.19 31.75 3.75
C PRO A 694 19.83 31.15 4.08
N ARG A 695 19.77 30.35 5.14
CA ARG A 695 18.54 29.70 5.61
C ARG A 695 18.64 29.25 7.05
N THR A 696 17.49 28.99 7.66
CA THR A 696 17.42 28.27 8.94
C THR A 696 16.80 26.90 8.71
N ILE A 697 17.48 25.84 9.14
CA ILE A 697 16.92 24.50 9.25
C ILE A 697 16.16 24.43 10.56
N THR A 698 14.84 24.28 10.47
CA THR A 698 13.96 24.25 11.62
C THR A 698 13.65 22.81 12.01
N MET A 699 14.08 22.39 13.19
CA MET A 699 13.71 21.09 13.77
C MET A 699 12.57 21.30 14.75
N ASN A 700 11.35 21.19 14.24
CA ASN A 700 10.15 21.35 15.04
C ASN A 700 9.95 20.10 15.86
N ASN A 701 10.23 20.20 17.15
CA ASN A 701 9.95 19.14 18.05
C ASN A 701 8.69 19.48 18.86
N GLY A 702 7.59 18.79 18.57
CA GLY A 702 6.54 18.62 19.58
C GLY A 702 7.12 17.94 20.83
N THR A 703 6.30 17.66 21.85
CA THR A 703 6.77 17.10 23.13
C THR A 703 7.50 15.74 23.07
N ASN A 704 7.64 15.09 21.90
CA ASN A 704 8.09 13.69 21.76
C ASN A 704 9.47 13.44 21.09
N GLY A 705 10.20 14.45 20.60
CA GLY A 705 11.62 14.26 20.28
C GLY A 705 11.96 13.43 19.04
N LEU A 706 11.20 13.51 17.94
CA LEU A 706 11.35 12.54 16.83
C LEU A 706 12.00 13.10 15.56
N CYS A 707 12.45 14.35 15.53
CA CYS A 707 13.10 14.96 14.35
C CYS A 707 14.64 14.95 14.46
N ARG A 708 15.32 14.56 13.37
CA ARG A 708 16.80 14.60 13.28
C ARG A 708 17.33 14.90 11.89
N LEU A 709 18.48 15.57 11.85
CA LEU A 709 19.34 15.67 10.67
C LEU A 709 20.51 14.68 10.79
N ILE A 710 20.67 13.82 9.79
CA ILE A 710 21.77 12.86 9.70
C ILE A 710 22.77 13.33 8.64
N LEU A 711 24.03 13.45 9.04
CA LEU A 711 25.17 13.73 8.16
C LEU A 711 25.86 12.42 7.77
N ALA A 712 25.76 12.06 6.49
CA ALA A 712 26.36 10.85 5.93
C ALA A 712 27.46 11.23 4.91
N GLY A 713 28.53 11.85 5.41
CA GLY A 713 29.55 12.49 4.59
C GLY A 713 30.49 11.55 3.84
N GLY A 714 30.50 10.25 4.15
CA GLY A 714 31.28 9.25 3.42
C GLY A 714 32.73 9.69 3.15
N SER A 715 33.14 9.70 1.88
CA SER A 715 34.47 10.14 1.43
C SER A 715 34.59 11.63 1.12
N THR A 716 33.48 12.34 0.86
CA THR A 716 33.51 13.76 0.43
C THR A 716 33.42 14.73 1.59
N ASN A 717 32.99 14.26 2.77
CA ASN A 717 32.63 15.05 3.93
C ASN A 717 31.53 16.09 3.62
N ILE A 718 30.88 16.60 4.66
CA ILE A 718 29.83 17.62 4.57
C ILE A 718 30.30 18.84 5.34
N SER A 719 30.29 20.01 4.68
CA SER A 719 30.62 21.28 5.32
C SER A 719 29.46 22.26 5.16
N LEU A 720 28.62 22.36 6.20
CA LEU A 720 27.51 23.31 6.22
C LEU A 720 28.04 24.71 6.60
N PRO A 721 27.84 25.73 5.75
CA PRO A 721 28.43 27.06 5.96
C PRO A 721 27.73 27.83 7.08
N SER A 722 28.33 28.94 7.52
CA SER A 722 27.80 29.80 8.59
C SER A 722 26.46 30.47 8.25
N THR A 723 26.09 30.49 6.97
CA THR A 723 24.81 31.00 6.47
C THR A 723 23.64 30.01 6.65
N VAL A 724 23.90 28.75 7.02
CA VAL A 724 22.88 27.76 7.34
C VAL A 724 22.75 27.66 8.85
N SER A 725 21.79 28.33 9.46
CA SER A 725 21.52 28.26 10.91
C SER A 725 20.53 27.16 11.27
N PHE A 726 20.42 26.86 12.56
CA PHE A 726 19.58 25.79 13.09
C PHE A 726 18.67 26.29 14.19
N LEU A 727 17.41 25.88 14.14
CA LEU A 727 16.47 25.98 15.24
C LEU A 727 16.23 24.57 15.79
N THR A 728 16.59 24.31 17.05
CA THR A 728 16.55 22.93 17.59
C THR A 728 15.87 22.86 18.95
N SER A 729 15.11 21.80 19.21
CA SER A 729 14.45 21.56 20.50
C SER A 729 14.28 20.07 20.89
N ASN A 730 15.34 19.23 20.81
CA ASN A 730 15.20 17.76 20.92
C ASN A 730 16.08 17.05 22.00
N GLN A 731 15.46 16.59 23.12
CA GLN A 731 16.14 15.81 24.21
C GLN A 731 16.34 14.33 23.92
N ASN A 732 15.71 13.78 22.88
CA ASN A 732 15.56 12.35 22.76
C ASN A 732 16.93 11.66 22.61
N THR A 733 17.17 10.64 23.42
CA THR A 733 18.41 9.85 23.40
C THR A 733 18.45 8.89 22.22
N THR A 734 17.29 8.44 21.75
CA THR A 734 17.13 7.53 20.60
C THR A 734 17.12 8.30 19.28
N PHE A 735 16.63 9.54 19.29
CA PHE A 735 16.56 10.42 18.12
C PHE A 735 17.28 11.75 18.41
N PRO A 736 18.62 11.80 18.36
CA PRO A 736 19.38 13.03 18.56
C PRO A 736 19.06 14.06 17.48
N ALA A 737 19.08 15.36 17.80
CA ALA A 737 18.82 16.44 16.84
C ALA A 737 19.77 16.39 15.63
N ILE A 738 21.06 16.17 15.90
CA ILE A 738 22.12 16.05 14.91
C ILE A 738 22.82 14.71 15.10
N VAL A 739 22.96 13.95 14.03
CA VAL A 739 23.75 12.71 14.00
C VAL A 739 24.83 12.83 12.93
N ASN A 740 26.08 12.68 13.32
CA ASN A 740 27.18 12.45 12.40
C ASN A 740 27.39 10.95 12.24
N GLU A 741 26.89 10.38 11.17
CA GLU A 741 26.97 8.94 10.97
C GLU A 741 28.30 8.51 10.36
N SER A 742 28.82 9.29 9.39
CA SER A 742 30.09 9.01 8.73
C SER A 742 30.75 10.28 8.18
N GLY A 743 32.05 10.20 7.93
CA GLY A 743 32.86 11.31 7.43
C GLY A 743 33.30 12.31 8.51
N HIS A 744 34.19 13.21 8.12
CA HIS A 744 34.74 14.30 8.93
C HIS A 744 34.01 15.60 8.62
N ASN A 745 32.80 15.75 9.16
CA ASN A 745 31.88 16.82 8.78
C ASN A 745 32.07 18.08 9.63
N THR A 746 31.63 19.22 9.10
CA THR A 746 31.67 20.51 9.78
C THR A 746 30.31 21.21 9.69
N ILE A 747 29.87 21.79 10.80
CA ILE A 747 28.74 22.72 10.86
C ILE A 747 29.25 24.07 11.37
N ALA A 748 29.29 25.07 10.50
CA ALA A 748 29.70 26.43 10.86
C ALA A 748 28.52 27.35 11.27
N GLY A 749 27.29 26.92 11.02
CA GLY A 749 26.07 27.66 11.34
C GLY A 749 25.72 27.71 12.82
N ASN A 750 25.11 28.82 13.25
CA ASN A 750 24.66 29.01 14.62
C ASN A 750 23.43 28.16 14.96
N PHE A 751 23.34 27.73 16.22
CA PHE A 751 22.23 26.98 16.80
C PHE A 751 21.46 27.85 17.80
N THR A 752 20.16 28.02 17.54
CA THR A 752 19.22 28.61 18.48
C THR A 752 18.43 27.49 19.16
N LEU A 753 18.47 27.44 20.49
CA LEU A 753 17.79 26.39 21.27
C LEU A 753 16.41 26.90 21.72
N THR A 754 15.33 26.32 21.19
CA THR A 754 13.94 26.83 21.31
C THR A 754 13.04 26.07 22.28
N ASN A 755 11.80 26.57 22.43
CA ASN A 755 10.73 25.99 23.26
C ASN A 755 10.19 24.68 22.67
N GLY A 756 9.71 23.77 23.52
CA GLY A 756 9.33 22.40 23.14
C GLY A 756 10.15 21.34 23.88
N GLY A 757 10.22 21.44 25.21
CA GLY A 757 10.71 20.35 26.07
C GLY A 757 12.09 19.77 25.75
N GLY A 758 13.14 20.57 25.42
CA GLY A 758 14.46 19.95 25.19
C GLY A 758 15.85 20.60 25.26
N THR A 759 16.83 19.94 25.92
CA THR A 759 18.28 19.81 25.56
C THR A 759 18.46 19.62 24.05
N THR A 760 19.56 20.07 23.45
CA THR A 760 19.94 19.70 22.08
C THR A 760 21.02 18.62 22.13
N ARG A 761 20.70 17.40 21.67
CA ARG A 761 21.66 16.30 21.58
C ARG A 761 22.33 16.24 20.20
N VAL A 762 23.65 16.26 20.19
CA VAL A 762 24.49 16.04 19.00
C VAL A 762 25.28 14.76 19.22
N ARG A 763 25.15 13.81 18.30
CA ARG A 763 25.75 12.48 18.41
C ARG A 763 26.72 12.20 17.26
N VAL A 764 27.91 11.68 17.55
CA VAL A 764 28.90 11.27 16.54
C VAL A 764 29.07 9.75 16.58
N ASP A 765 28.49 9.05 15.62
CA ASP A 765 28.55 7.59 15.53
C ASP A 765 29.74 7.10 14.71
N GLY A 766 30.21 7.90 13.75
CA GLY A 766 31.38 7.59 12.92
C GLY A 766 32.09 8.84 12.43
N GLY A 767 33.36 8.71 12.05
CA GLY A 767 34.19 9.83 11.59
C GLY A 767 34.42 10.89 12.68
N SER A 768 34.27 12.17 12.34
CA SER A 768 34.33 13.27 13.31
C SER A 768 33.38 14.41 12.96
N LEU A 769 32.96 15.19 13.96
CA LEU A 769 32.13 16.39 13.75
C LEU A 769 32.75 17.64 14.38
N THR A 770 32.95 18.68 13.57
CA THR A 770 33.36 20.02 14.05
C THR A 770 32.16 20.97 14.09
N LEU A 771 31.84 21.49 15.27
CA LEU A 771 30.80 22.49 15.50
C LEU A 771 31.45 23.87 15.73
N SER A 772 31.42 24.72 14.70
CA SER A 772 32.03 26.07 14.75
C SER A 772 31.03 27.20 15.02
N GLY A 773 29.75 26.96 14.82
CA GLY A 773 28.71 27.94 15.14
C GLY A 773 28.43 28.06 16.64
N ASN A 774 27.89 29.20 17.06
CA ASN A 774 27.53 29.43 18.46
C ASN A 774 26.21 28.71 18.81
N PHE A 775 26.08 28.30 20.07
CA PHE A 775 24.86 27.75 20.65
C PHE A 775 24.28 28.72 21.67
N THR A 776 23.03 29.15 21.46
CA THR A 776 22.36 30.13 22.33
C THR A 776 20.93 29.69 22.65
N PRO A 777 20.56 29.52 23.94
CA PRO A 777 19.17 29.36 24.33
C PRO A 777 18.37 30.64 24.06
N ASN A 778 17.17 30.50 23.51
CA ASN A 778 16.32 31.66 23.20
C ASN A 778 15.41 32.05 24.38
N VAL A 779 14.64 31.10 24.91
CA VAL A 779 13.46 31.42 25.78
C VAL A 779 13.55 30.86 27.21
N THR A 780 14.26 29.76 27.43
CA THR A 780 14.48 29.14 28.76
C THR A 780 15.90 28.59 28.84
N GLY A 781 16.40 28.30 30.04
CA GLY A 781 17.69 27.62 30.20
C GLY A 781 17.70 26.22 29.57
N ARG A 782 18.82 25.84 28.93
CA ARG A 782 18.93 24.62 28.09
C ARG A 782 20.33 24.01 28.08
N ALA A 783 20.40 22.68 28.00
CA ALA A 783 21.65 21.96 27.87
C ALA A 783 22.02 21.73 26.39
N LEU A 784 23.31 21.75 26.09
CA LEU A 784 23.91 21.10 24.93
C LEU A 784 24.45 19.74 25.36
N ASN A 785 24.02 18.66 24.73
CA ASN A 785 24.50 17.32 25.00
C ASN A 785 25.36 16.81 23.85
N LEU A 786 26.63 16.58 24.13
CA LEU A 786 27.61 16.03 23.23
C LEU A 786 27.71 14.52 23.48
N ASP A 787 27.43 13.70 22.47
CA ASP A 787 27.29 12.24 22.56
C ASP A 787 28.03 11.53 21.42
N GLY A 788 28.07 10.20 21.47
CA GLY A 788 28.61 9.33 20.43
C GLY A 788 29.83 8.52 20.85
N SER A 789 30.14 7.50 20.05
CA SER A 789 31.35 6.67 20.19
C SER A 789 32.57 7.29 19.49
N ALA A 790 32.34 8.16 18.51
CA ALA A 790 33.39 8.83 17.74
C ALA A 790 33.64 10.25 18.27
N ASN A 791 34.63 10.93 17.68
CA ASN A 791 35.18 12.17 18.24
C ASN A 791 34.52 13.42 17.67
N GLY A 792 34.37 14.46 18.50
CA GLY A 792 33.84 15.75 18.10
C GLY A 792 34.69 16.93 18.56
N ILE A 793 34.54 18.08 17.89
CA ILE A 793 35.19 19.34 18.23
C ILE A 793 34.12 20.41 18.39
N LEU A 794 34.09 21.09 19.54
CA LEU A 794 33.29 22.29 19.77
C LEU A 794 34.24 23.51 19.75
N SER A 795 34.32 24.18 18.61
CA SER A 795 35.10 25.41 18.42
C SER A 795 34.24 26.67 18.55
N GLY A 796 32.94 26.55 18.27
CA GLY A 796 31.94 27.59 18.54
C GLY A 796 31.65 27.75 20.03
N ARG A 797 31.03 28.88 20.40
CA ARG A 797 30.77 29.20 21.82
C ARG A 797 29.40 28.67 22.26
N LEU A 798 29.34 28.15 23.48
CA LEU A 798 28.09 27.95 24.22
C LEU A 798 27.84 29.20 25.07
N LEU A 799 26.71 29.86 24.84
CA LEU A 799 26.34 31.12 25.45
C LEU A 799 25.09 30.98 26.32
N ASN A 800 24.95 31.83 27.34
CA ASN A 800 23.64 32.04 27.96
C ASN A 800 22.70 32.78 27.00
N GLY A 801 21.40 32.54 27.14
CA GLY A 801 20.37 33.33 26.49
C GLY A 801 20.15 34.68 27.17
N THR A 802 19.14 35.42 26.73
CA THR A 802 18.68 36.65 27.40
C THR A 802 17.93 36.32 28.71
N GLY A 803 17.95 37.22 29.69
CA GLY A 803 17.29 37.00 31.00
C GLY A 803 17.94 35.85 31.82
N SER A 804 17.13 35.06 32.53
CA SER A 804 17.58 33.93 33.37
C SER A 804 17.85 32.63 32.58
N ASN A 805 17.99 32.71 31.26
CA ASN A 805 18.09 31.56 30.36
C ASN A 805 19.51 31.00 30.33
N THR A 806 19.87 30.26 31.37
CA THR A 806 21.22 29.70 31.53
C THR A 806 21.42 28.45 30.67
N ALA A 807 22.55 28.38 29.96
CA ALA A 807 22.96 27.17 29.25
C ALA A 807 23.77 26.23 30.16
N SER A 808 23.72 24.93 29.89
CA SER A 808 24.55 23.89 30.51
C SER A 808 25.16 22.96 29.46
N LEU A 809 26.17 22.20 29.86
CA LEU A 809 26.88 21.26 28.97
C LEU A 809 26.84 19.85 29.55
N THR A 810 26.59 18.86 28.71
CA THR A 810 26.67 17.45 29.08
C THR A 810 27.47 16.69 28.05
N LYS A 811 28.36 15.82 28.51
CA LYS A 811 29.16 14.91 27.70
C LYS A 811 28.78 13.48 28.05
N ASP A 812 28.14 12.81 27.09
CA ASP A 812 27.75 11.41 27.09
C ASP A 812 28.54 10.63 26.02
N GLY A 813 28.36 9.31 25.97
CA GLY A 813 28.99 8.45 24.97
C GLY A 813 30.48 8.20 25.22
N THR A 814 31.03 7.16 24.60
CA THR A 814 32.41 6.72 24.83
C THR A 814 33.45 7.55 24.09
N GLY A 815 33.04 8.32 23.07
CA GLY A 815 33.93 9.15 22.26
C GLY A 815 34.52 10.35 22.99
N THR A 816 35.47 11.03 22.34
CA THR A 816 36.12 12.23 22.87
C THR A 816 35.56 13.50 22.24
N TRP A 817 35.14 14.46 23.06
CA TRP A 817 34.81 15.81 22.59
C TRP A 817 35.88 16.81 23.04
N THR A 818 36.40 17.58 22.09
CA THR A 818 37.40 18.63 22.36
C THR A 818 36.76 20.01 22.29
N VAL A 819 36.85 20.78 23.37
CA VAL A 819 36.37 22.18 23.43
C VAL A 819 37.54 23.12 23.22
N THR A 820 37.54 23.81 22.07
CA THR A 820 38.60 24.77 21.70
C THR A 820 38.13 26.22 21.80
N GLY A 821 36.83 26.45 21.99
CA GLY A 821 36.27 27.80 22.17
C GLY A 821 36.81 28.49 23.43
N THR A 822 37.14 29.78 23.32
CA THR A 822 37.87 30.53 24.37
C THR A 822 37.02 31.50 25.19
N ALA A 823 35.73 31.66 24.83
CA ALA A 823 34.84 32.66 25.44
C ALA A 823 33.41 32.13 25.63
N HIS A 824 33.29 30.95 26.24
CA HIS A 824 31.99 30.40 26.66
C HIS A 824 31.41 31.25 27.80
N THR A 825 30.16 31.71 27.68
CA THR A 825 29.50 32.56 28.71
C THR A 825 28.47 31.80 29.53
N PHE A 826 28.19 30.53 29.21
CA PHE A 826 27.22 29.73 29.94
C PHE A 826 27.59 29.57 31.41
N THR A 827 26.60 29.59 32.30
CA THR A 827 26.82 29.52 33.77
C THR A 827 26.23 28.27 34.41
N GLY A 828 25.40 27.52 33.68
CA GLY A 828 24.89 26.24 34.15
C GLY A 828 26.01 25.19 34.28
N PRO A 829 25.74 24.07 34.96
CA PRO A 829 26.74 23.04 35.23
C PRO A 829 27.22 22.35 33.95
N THR A 830 28.43 21.79 34.01
CA THR A 830 28.99 20.86 33.04
C THR A 830 29.05 19.46 33.65
N SER A 831 28.40 18.48 33.04
CA SER A 831 28.45 17.07 33.47
C SER A 831 29.21 16.22 32.45
N VAL A 832 30.22 15.47 32.89
CA VAL A 832 30.95 14.51 32.05
C VAL A 832 30.61 13.11 32.55
N ASN A 833 29.67 12.47 31.87
CA ASN A 833 29.07 11.20 32.29
C ASN A 833 29.81 9.98 31.73
N ALA A 834 30.37 10.10 30.52
CA ALA A 834 31.11 9.03 29.85
C ALA A 834 32.12 9.59 28.83
N GLY A 835 33.12 8.76 28.46
CA GLY A 835 34.17 9.12 27.51
C GLY A 835 35.03 10.29 28.02
N ALA A 836 35.57 11.10 27.10
CA ALA A 836 36.46 12.21 27.46
C ALA A 836 35.94 13.57 26.98
N LEU A 837 36.02 14.57 27.86
CA LEU A 837 35.90 16.00 27.52
C LEU A 837 37.28 16.66 27.66
N LEU A 838 37.90 17.02 26.54
CA LEU A 838 39.21 17.68 26.52
C LEU A 838 39.02 19.18 26.26
N VAL A 839 39.36 20.02 27.22
CA VAL A 839 39.25 21.47 27.09
C VAL A 839 40.62 22.05 26.80
N SER A 840 40.85 22.56 25.59
CA SER A 840 42.04 23.33 25.23
C SER A 840 41.77 24.84 25.19
N GLY A 841 40.49 25.23 25.05
CA GLY A 841 40.02 26.60 25.19
C GLY A 841 39.70 26.98 26.64
N ARG A 842 38.55 27.63 26.87
CA ARG A 842 38.10 28.07 28.19
C ARG A 842 36.60 27.87 28.37
N LEU A 843 36.23 27.05 29.35
CA LEU A 843 34.87 27.05 29.90
C LEU A 843 34.70 28.24 30.85
N ASN A 844 33.45 28.64 31.09
CA ASN A 844 33.18 29.69 32.07
C ASN A 844 33.64 29.24 33.46
N THR A 845 34.41 30.07 34.15
CA THR A 845 34.97 29.77 35.47
C THR A 845 33.91 29.69 36.56
N THR A 846 32.68 30.18 36.32
CA THR A 846 31.55 30.04 37.23
C THR A 846 30.69 28.79 36.96
N SER A 847 30.90 28.09 35.85
CA SER A 847 30.26 26.79 35.60
C SER A 847 30.91 25.73 36.49
N SER A 848 30.12 25.00 37.28
CA SER A 848 30.60 23.85 38.03
C SER A 848 30.74 22.63 37.12
N ILE A 849 31.78 21.83 37.33
CA ILE A 849 32.07 20.62 36.55
C ILE A 849 31.98 19.40 37.45
N THR A 850 31.27 18.36 37.01
CA THR A 850 31.25 17.04 37.67
C THR A 850 31.66 15.96 36.67
N VAL A 851 32.57 15.07 37.09
CA VAL A 851 33.08 13.96 36.26
C VAL A 851 32.73 12.65 36.93
N ALA A 852 31.92 11.84 36.25
CA ALA A 852 31.43 10.56 36.74
C ALA A 852 32.48 9.44 36.64
N SER A 853 32.18 8.30 37.26
CA SER A 853 32.99 7.09 37.18
C SER A 853 33.19 6.64 35.72
N GLY A 854 34.43 6.33 35.33
CA GLY A 854 34.79 5.94 33.97
C GLY A 854 34.86 7.09 32.94
N ALA A 855 34.50 8.31 33.33
CA ALA A 855 34.61 9.50 32.49
C ALA A 855 35.94 10.25 32.71
N THR A 856 36.36 11.05 31.73
CA THR A 856 37.61 11.82 31.77
C THR A 856 37.37 13.30 31.48
N ILE A 857 37.91 14.19 32.32
CA ILE A 857 38.10 15.61 32.00
C ILE A 857 39.60 15.87 31.81
N GLY A 858 39.98 16.67 30.83
CA GLY A 858 41.39 16.96 30.57
C GLY A 858 41.64 18.13 29.63
N GLY A 859 42.88 18.23 29.13
CA GLY A 859 43.31 19.23 28.16
C GLY A 859 44.23 20.31 28.74
N THR A 860 44.38 21.42 28.02
CA THR A 860 45.32 22.53 28.33
C THR A 860 44.62 23.85 28.67
N GLY A 861 43.30 23.79 28.86
CA GLY A 861 42.44 24.96 28.94
C GLY A 861 42.18 25.44 30.36
N THR A 862 41.11 26.22 30.50
CA THR A 862 40.61 26.72 31.79
C THR A 862 39.20 26.19 32.07
N LEU A 863 39.00 25.69 33.28
CA LEU A 863 37.75 25.16 33.83
C LEU A 863 37.26 26.01 35.01
N GLY A 864 35.97 25.88 35.35
CA GLY A 864 35.42 26.35 36.64
C GLY A 864 35.73 25.40 37.79
N ALA A 865 34.94 25.47 38.87
CA ALA A 865 35.11 24.55 40.00
C ALA A 865 34.79 23.10 39.58
N THR A 866 35.70 22.16 39.83
CA THR A 866 35.64 20.80 39.29
C THR A 866 35.57 19.76 40.41
N THR A 867 34.66 18.80 40.29
CA THR A 867 34.56 17.62 41.14
C THR A 867 34.79 16.36 40.31
N ILE A 868 35.79 15.57 40.69
CA ILE A 868 36.08 14.25 40.11
C ILE A 868 35.54 13.20 41.08
N GLN A 869 34.47 12.51 40.69
CA GLN A 869 33.86 11.47 41.51
C GLN A 869 34.74 10.22 41.56
N SER A 870 34.43 9.30 42.48
CA SER A 870 35.12 8.01 42.58
C SER A 870 35.11 7.27 41.23
N GLY A 871 36.28 6.81 40.77
CA GLY A 871 36.46 6.20 39.45
C GLY A 871 36.49 7.16 38.26
N GLY A 872 36.26 8.46 38.46
CA GLY A 872 36.43 9.50 37.44
C GLY A 872 37.90 9.86 37.23
N THR A 873 38.24 10.36 36.04
CA THR A 873 39.63 10.64 35.64
C THR A 873 39.86 12.13 35.36
N LEU A 874 40.93 12.68 35.94
CA LEU A 874 41.50 13.99 35.64
C LEU A 874 42.79 13.81 34.85
N ARG A 875 42.88 14.42 33.66
CA ARG A 875 44.03 14.27 32.75
C ARG A 875 44.51 15.62 32.21
N PRO A 876 45.28 16.39 33.00
CA PRO A 876 45.91 17.63 32.53
C PRO A 876 46.77 17.36 31.28
N GLY A 877 46.85 18.32 30.36
CA GLY A 877 47.48 18.15 29.05
C GLY A 877 46.62 17.39 28.03
N GLY A 878 45.69 16.54 28.47
CA GLY A 878 44.90 15.70 27.57
C GLY A 878 45.80 14.72 26.83
N GLU A 879 45.79 14.73 25.50
CA GLU A 879 46.68 13.87 24.67
C GLU A 879 48.11 14.39 24.55
N THR A 880 48.34 15.68 24.77
CA THR A 880 49.67 16.29 24.71
C THR A 880 50.19 16.59 26.10
N VAL A 881 51.46 17.01 26.21
CA VAL A 881 51.96 17.61 27.45
C VAL A 881 51.42 19.04 27.56
N GLY A 882 50.83 19.41 28.70
CA GLY A 882 50.37 20.78 28.89
C GLY A 882 49.79 21.11 30.26
N THR A 883 49.37 22.36 30.43
CA THR A 883 48.84 22.88 31.69
C THR A 883 47.33 23.02 31.65
N LEU A 884 46.61 22.38 32.57
CA LEU A 884 45.18 22.59 32.80
C LEU A 884 44.98 23.54 33.98
N SER A 885 44.09 24.52 33.86
CA SER A 885 43.68 25.37 34.97
C SER A 885 42.22 25.08 35.37
N THR A 886 41.93 25.07 36.67
CA THR A 886 40.59 24.85 37.23
C THR A 886 40.36 25.77 38.42
N GLY A 887 39.09 26.01 38.78
CA GLY A 887 38.71 26.67 40.03
C GLY A 887 39.04 25.82 41.27
N ALA A 888 38.17 25.82 42.29
CA ALA A 888 38.29 24.82 43.36
C ALA A 888 38.22 23.40 42.77
N LEU A 889 38.99 22.47 43.33
CA LEU A 889 39.05 21.07 42.87
C LEU A 889 38.77 20.13 44.03
N THR A 890 37.80 19.23 43.83
CA THR A 890 37.54 18.09 44.70
C THR A 890 37.79 16.80 43.93
N CYS A 891 38.68 15.96 44.43
CA CYS A 891 38.89 14.60 43.95
C CYS A 891 38.43 13.64 45.05
N ASP A 892 37.34 12.92 44.79
CA ASP A 892 36.79 11.93 45.72
C ASP A 892 37.72 10.72 45.82
N ALA A 893 37.60 9.96 46.92
CA ALA A 893 38.39 8.76 47.12
C ALA A 893 38.18 7.75 45.97
N GLY A 894 39.28 7.26 45.39
CA GLY A 894 39.25 6.34 44.24
C GLY A 894 39.14 7.02 42.87
N SER A 895 39.12 8.35 42.81
CA SER A 895 39.34 9.09 41.55
C SER A 895 40.79 8.90 41.04
N ILE A 896 41.04 9.19 39.77
CA ILE A 896 42.32 8.96 39.10
C ILE A 896 42.84 10.28 38.54
N ALA A 897 44.11 10.60 38.78
CA ALA A 897 44.82 11.71 38.19
C ALA A 897 45.99 11.19 37.33
N ILE A 898 45.98 11.50 36.04
CA ILE A 898 46.98 11.04 35.07
C ILE A 898 47.86 12.20 34.65
N PHE A 899 49.17 12.10 34.88
CA PHE A 899 50.16 13.10 34.46
C PHE A 899 51.19 12.49 33.51
N LYS A 900 51.50 13.18 32.41
CA LYS A 900 52.71 12.95 31.64
C LYS A 900 53.86 13.69 32.28
N ILE A 901 54.93 12.99 32.67
CA ILE A 901 56.14 13.63 33.21
C ILE A 901 57.32 13.43 32.27
N GLY A 902 58.21 14.41 32.23
CA GLY A 902 59.34 14.41 31.32
C GLY A 902 60.11 15.73 31.32
N ALA A 903 60.93 15.93 30.29
CA ALA A 903 61.59 17.22 30.04
C ALA A 903 60.58 18.39 30.01
N THR A 904 59.41 18.15 29.45
CA THR A 904 58.19 18.91 29.69
C THR A 904 57.20 18.01 30.40
N SER A 905 56.40 18.57 31.31
CA SER A 905 55.46 17.81 32.12
C SER A 905 54.08 18.44 32.13
N ASP A 906 53.07 17.60 32.29
CA ASP A 906 51.71 18.02 32.57
C ASP A 906 51.68 18.80 33.88
N ARG A 907 50.84 19.85 33.94
CA ARG A 907 50.65 20.63 35.14
C ARG A 907 49.17 20.94 35.36
N LEU A 908 48.77 20.96 36.62
CA LEU A 908 47.45 21.39 37.04
C LEU A 908 47.56 22.65 37.90
N ASN A 909 46.78 23.67 37.56
CA ASN A 909 46.69 24.91 38.33
C ASN A 909 45.28 25.06 38.93
N VAL A 910 45.18 25.06 40.26
CA VAL A 910 43.94 25.12 41.02
C VAL A 910 43.80 26.50 41.66
N THR A 911 42.93 27.35 41.15
CA THR A 911 42.78 28.74 41.65
C THR A 911 41.79 28.81 42.82
N GLY A 912 41.84 27.84 43.74
CA GLY A 912 40.91 27.70 44.86
C GLY A 912 41.34 26.61 45.84
N ASN A 913 40.41 26.15 46.69
CA ASN A 913 40.65 25.02 47.59
C ASN A 913 40.87 23.73 46.80
N LEU A 914 41.76 22.88 47.31
CA LEU A 914 42.10 21.57 46.76
C LEU A 914 41.79 20.49 47.80
N THR A 915 40.78 19.67 47.52
CA THR A 915 40.50 18.43 48.27
C THR A 915 40.98 17.26 47.42
N LEU A 916 42.02 16.54 47.85
CA LEU A 916 42.71 15.56 47.04
C LEU A 916 42.71 14.17 47.69
N ASN A 917 42.04 13.20 47.07
CA ASN A 917 41.99 11.79 47.49
C ASN A 917 42.18 10.82 46.31
N ALA A 918 42.95 11.23 45.30
CA ALA A 918 43.08 10.53 44.02
C ALA A 918 44.24 9.51 44.00
N HIS A 919 44.13 8.52 43.12
CA HIS A 919 45.25 7.72 42.67
C HIS A 919 46.05 8.48 41.60
N LEU A 920 47.38 8.45 41.70
CA LEU A 920 48.30 9.02 40.73
C LEU A 920 48.77 7.93 39.77
N ASP A 921 48.51 8.18 38.49
CA ASP A 921 49.09 7.46 37.37
C ASP A 921 50.03 8.38 36.60
N VAL A 922 51.19 7.85 36.21
CA VAL A 922 52.22 8.59 35.48
C VAL A 922 52.52 7.90 34.16
N THR A 923 52.49 8.66 33.07
CA THR A 923 52.87 8.21 31.72
C THR A 923 54.07 9.05 31.23
N ASN A 924 54.90 8.55 30.31
CA ASN A 924 56.20 9.20 30.02
C ASN A 924 56.50 9.42 28.53
N PRO A 925 56.63 10.70 28.10
CA PRO A 925 57.22 11.07 26.81
C PRO A 925 58.74 11.36 26.79
N SER A 926 59.50 11.30 27.91
CA SER A 926 60.98 11.17 28.05
C SER A 926 61.51 11.94 29.27
N GLY A 927 62.49 11.38 30.01
CA GLY A 927 63.17 12.05 31.14
C GLY A 927 62.48 11.88 32.50
N MET A 928 62.78 10.78 33.20
CA MET A 928 61.98 10.33 34.38
C MET A 928 62.60 10.67 35.73
N VAL A 929 63.79 11.27 35.79
CA VAL A 929 64.47 11.58 37.06
C VAL A 929 64.41 13.07 37.31
N GLY A 930 63.96 13.45 38.51
CA GLY A 930 63.86 14.86 38.92
C GLY A 930 62.66 15.13 39.82
N THR A 931 62.47 16.40 40.14
CA THR A 931 61.28 16.89 40.85
C THR A 931 60.32 17.50 39.85
N PHE A 932 59.13 16.92 39.72
CA PHE A 932 58.11 17.32 38.76
C PHE A 932 56.96 18.02 39.48
N LYS A 933 56.72 19.29 39.16
CA LYS A 933 55.63 20.06 39.74
C LYS A 933 54.31 19.68 39.08
N LEU A 934 53.52 18.86 39.78
CA LEU A 934 52.28 18.33 39.23
C LEU A 934 51.12 19.30 39.45
N ILE A 935 50.93 19.82 40.66
CA ILE A 935 49.77 20.64 41.03
C ILE A 935 50.24 21.91 41.74
N THR A 936 49.69 23.07 41.36
CA THR A 936 49.74 24.29 42.18
C THR A 936 48.35 24.71 42.61
N TYR A 937 48.21 25.22 43.84
CA TYR A 937 46.92 25.65 44.38
C TYR A 937 47.04 26.95 45.20
N THR A 938 46.01 27.79 45.16
CA THR A 938 45.99 29.08 45.88
C THR A 938 45.19 29.07 47.17
N GLY A 939 44.31 28.08 47.37
CA GLY A 939 43.49 27.93 48.57
C GLY A 939 44.09 26.96 49.60
N THR A 940 43.22 26.29 50.36
CA THR A 940 43.62 25.26 51.32
C THR A 940 43.77 23.88 50.67
N LEU A 941 44.73 23.08 51.15
CA LEU A 941 44.86 21.66 50.80
C LEU A 941 44.24 20.81 51.90
N SER A 942 43.36 19.87 51.51
CA SER A 942 42.74 18.89 52.41
C SER A 942 42.61 17.52 51.73
N GLY A 943 42.27 16.47 52.49
CA GLY A 943 42.16 15.09 52.01
C GLY A 943 43.38 14.21 52.34
N THR A 944 43.43 13.03 51.74
CA THR A 944 44.45 11.99 51.95
C THR A 944 45.67 12.11 51.02
N GLY A 945 45.62 12.99 50.03
CA GLY A 945 46.71 13.26 49.07
C GLY A 945 46.62 12.42 47.79
N LEU A 946 47.77 12.28 47.11
CA LEU A 946 47.93 11.39 45.95
C LEU A 946 48.48 10.05 46.42
N SER A 947 47.70 8.99 46.23
CA SER A 947 48.19 7.62 46.42
C SER A 947 48.81 7.10 45.13
N LEU A 948 49.95 6.43 45.21
CA LEU A 948 50.66 5.92 44.05
C LEU A 948 49.96 4.66 43.51
N ARG A 949 49.70 4.60 42.20
CA ARG A 949 49.04 3.44 41.57
C ARG A 949 49.81 2.92 40.35
N ASN A 950 49.63 3.52 39.16
CA ASN A 950 50.35 3.06 37.97
C ASN A 950 51.54 3.97 37.69
N LEU A 951 52.71 3.54 38.15
CA LEU A 951 53.96 4.29 38.00
C LEU A 951 54.98 3.54 37.14
N PRO A 952 55.85 4.27 36.42
CA PRO A 952 56.98 3.71 35.70
C PRO A 952 57.90 2.88 36.62
N GLN A 953 58.23 1.65 36.23
CA GLN A 953 59.10 0.78 37.02
C GLN A 953 60.56 1.26 37.05
N GLY A 954 61.33 0.83 38.06
CA GLY A 954 62.76 1.16 38.17
C GLY A 954 63.06 2.50 38.85
N PHE A 955 62.05 3.18 39.39
CA PHE A 955 62.21 4.46 40.08
C PHE A 955 61.53 4.44 41.45
N LYS A 956 62.14 5.17 42.40
CA LYS A 956 61.50 5.54 43.67
C LYS A 956 60.71 6.82 43.46
N HIS A 957 59.47 6.83 43.91
CA HIS A 957 58.52 7.94 43.75
C HIS A 957 58.09 8.45 45.12
N ILE A 958 58.16 9.76 45.32
CA ILE A 958 57.73 10.42 46.55
C ILE A 958 56.83 11.59 46.16
N VAL A 959 55.59 11.59 46.66
CA VAL A 959 54.71 12.76 46.59
C VAL A 959 55.11 13.73 47.70
N ASN A 960 55.54 14.92 47.32
CA ASN A 960 55.91 15.99 48.25
C ASN A 960 54.79 17.04 48.33
N THR A 961 54.24 17.21 49.52
CA THR A 961 53.22 18.21 49.88
C THR A 961 53.72 19.22 50.92
N SER A 962 55.01 19.18 51.28
CA SER A 962 55.58 20.03 52.34
C SER A 962 55.74 21.50 51.93
N VAL A 963 55.57 21.82 50.64
CA VAL A 963 55.61 23.19 50.12
C VAL A 963 54.18 23.71 50.01
N PRO A 964 53.75 24.69 50.85
CA PRO A 964 52.42 25.26 50.75
C PRO A 964 52.13 25.79 49.34
N GLY A 965 50.98 25.40 48.78
CA GLY A 965 50.55 25.81 47.44
C GLY A 965 51.08 24.95 46.29
N GLU A 966 51.83 23.87 46.58
CA GLU A 966 52.44 23.02 45.57
C GLU A 966 52.41 21.53 45.96
N ILE A 967 52.16 20.67 44.97
CA ILE A 967 52.33 19.23 45.07
C ILE A 967 53.27 18.79 43.94
N SER A 968 54.39 18.18 44.32
CA SER A 968 55.44 17.75 43.41
C SER A 968 55.71 16.25 43.55
N LEU A 969 56.02 15.59 42.45
CA LEU A 969 56.48 14.21 42.43
C LEU A 969 58.00 14.21 42.31
N ILE A 970 58.68 13.68 43.31
CA ILE A 970 60.13 13.45 43.27
C ILE A 970 60.33 12.03 42.76
N VAL A 971 61.03 11.91 41.63
CA VAL A 971 61.38 10.63 41.03
C VAL A 971 62.89 10.49 41.03
N THR A 972 63.37 9.43 41.65
CA THR A 972 64.80 9.09 41.74
C THR A 972 65.01 7.67 41.23
N PRO A 973 66.19 7.33 40.67
CA PRO A 973 66.50 5.95 40.33
C PRO A 973 66.29 5.05 41.56
N SER A 974 65.65 3.89 41.38
CA SER A 974 65.64 2.90 42.45
C SER A 974 67.05 2.34 42.66
N THR A 975 67.31 1.83 43.85
CA THR A 975 68.54 1.12 44.16
C THR A 975 68.72 -0.13 43.29
N PHE A 976 67.61 -0.80 42.90
CA PHE A 976 67.60 -1.86 41.87
C PHE A 976 68.14 -1.36 40.53
N THR A 977 67.68 -0.21 40.05
CA THR A 977 68.13 0.35 38.76
C THR A 977 69.60 0.70 38.78
N ASN A 978 70.13 1.21 39.89
CA ASN A 978 71.56 1.45 40.04
C ASN A 978 72.34 0.13 40.04
N TRP A 979 71.83 -0.91 40.71
CA TRP A 979 72.43 -2.24 40.74
C TRP A 979 72.43 -2.92 39.37
N ILE A 980 71.30 -3.04 38.68
CA ILE A 980 71.21 -3.76 37.40
C ILE A 980 72.01 -3.06 36.28
N ASN A 981 72.16 -1.73 36.37
CA ASN A 981 73.00 -0.97 35.45
C ASN A 981 74.50 -1.12 35.72
N SER A 982 74.91 -1.65 36.87
CA SER A 982 76.31 -2.01 37.12
C SER A 982 76.78 -3.23 36.31
N PHE A 983 75.87 -3.94 35.62
CA PHE A 983 76.17 -5.04 34.70
C PHE A 983 76.13 -4.55 33.24
N PRO A 984 77.27 -4.12 32.66
CA PRO A 984 77.30 -3.54 31.31
C PRO A 984 77.06 -4.55 30.19
N ALA A 985 77.22 -5.85 30.45
CA ALA A 985 77.05 -6.91 29.47
C ALA A 985 75.58 -7.22 29.14
N LEU A 986 74.63 -6.77 29.97
CA LEU A 986 73.21 -7.01 29.77
C LEU A 986 72.59 -5.99 28.80
N THR A 987 71.84 -6.48 27.82
CA THR A 987 71.01 -5.64 26.93
C THR A 987 69.86 -4.98 27.69
N ALA A 988 69.24 -3.95 27.11
CA ALA A 988 68.10 -3.25 27.73
C ALA A 988 66.93 -4.19 28.08
N SER A 989 66.63 -5.18 27.23
CA SER A 989 65.59 -6.18 27.51
C SER A 989 66.00 -7.15 28.63
N GLN A 990 67.28 -7.49 28.72
CA GLN A 990 67.82 -8.37 29.77
C GLN A 990 67.95 -7.67 31.12
N LYS A 991 67.85 -6.34 31.20
CA LYS A 991 67.86 -5.58 32.46
C LYS A 991 66.47 -5.41 33.09
N ALA A 992 65.42 -5.93 32.45
CA ALA A 992 64.07 -5.86 33.02
C ALA A 992 64.03 -6.62 34.36
N ALA A 993 63.25 -6.13 35.34
CA ALA A 993 63.15 -6.74 36.67
C ALA A 993 62.71 -8.22 36.62
N SER A 994 61.88 -8.57 35.64
CA SER A 994 61.40 -9.94 35.40
C SER A 994 62.26 -10.78 34.47
N ALA A 995 63.31 -10.21 33.87
CA ALA A 995 64.20 -10.99 33.00
C ALA A 995 65.08 -11.93 33.83
N ASP A 996 65.45 -13.05 33.22
CA ASP A 996 66.37 -14.07 33.73
C ASP A 996 67.44 -14.28 32.63
N PRO A 997 68.49 -13.44 32.59
CA PRO A 997 69.43 -13.43 31.47
C PRO A 997 70.38 -14.63 31.44
N ASP A 998 70.63 -15.25 32.59
CA ASP A 998 71.50 -16.42 32.73
C ASP A 998 70.72 -17.75 32.79
N ASN A 999 69.39 -17.69 32.69
CA ASN A 999 68.45 -18.81 32.63
C ASN A 999 68.57 -19.75 33.82
N ASP A 1000 68.81 -19.18 34.99
CA ASP A 1000 68.98 -19.93 36.21
C ASP A 1000 67.62 -20.17 36.91
N GLY A 1001 66.57 -19.46 36.49
CA GLY A 1001 65.22 -19.54 37.00
C GLY A 1001 64.87 -18.46 38.03
N ASP A 1002 65.84 -17.64 38.44
CA ASP A 1002 65.65 -16.48 39.29
C ASP A 1002 65.64 -15.20 38.43
N SER A 1003 64.64 -14.33 38.64
CA SER A 1003 64.59 -13.05 37.93
C SER A 1003 65.64 -12.08 38.46
N ASN A 1004 66.05 -11.09 37.67
CA ASN A 1004 66.91 -9.99 38.10
C ASN A 1004 66.42 -9.35 39.42
N LEU A 1005 65.10 -9.25 39.63
CA LEU A 1005 64.52 -8.75 40.88
C LEU A 1005 64.78 -9.69 42.05
N ALA A 1006 64.59 -11.00 41.86
CA ALA A 1006 64.89 -12.00 42.87
C ALA A 1006 66.38 -11.98 43.22
N GLU A 1007 67.24 -11.88 42.22
CA GLU A 1007 68.67 -11.77 42.43
C GLU A 1007 69.05 -10.46 43.14
N TYR A 1008 68.48 -9.33 42.76
CA TYR A 1008 68.70 -8.10 43.50
C TYR A 1008 68.23 -8.20 44.96
N ALA A 1009 67.09 -8.84 45.19
CA ALA A 1009 66.52 -9.01 46.52
C ALA A 1009 67.38 -9.92 47.41
N PHE A 1010 67.88 -11.01 46.83
CA PHE A 1010 68.59 -12.08 47.54
C PHE A 1010 70.10 -12.10 47.29
N ALA A 1011 70.66 -10.99 46.82
CA ALA A 1011 72.09 -10.79 46.59
C ALA A 1011 72.70 -11.73 45.51
N GLY A 1012 71.95 -12.08 44.46
CA GLY A 1012 72.41 -12.83 43.28
C GLY A 1012 73.20 -12.02 42.25
N ASN A 1013 73.49 -12.62 41.09
CA ASN A 1013 74.20 -11.99 39.97
C ASN A 1013 73.62 -12.38 38.60
N PRO A 1014 73.06 -11.43 37.82
CA PRO A 1014 72.19 -11.70 36.66
C PRO A 1014 72.93 -12.10 35.40
N THR A 1015 74.20 -12.45 35.56
CA THR A 1015 75.11 -12.88 34.49
C THR A 1015 75.81 -14.19 34.86
N ASP A 1016 75.53 -14.76 36.03
CA ASP A 1016 76.22 -15.93 36.57
C ASP A 1016 75.19 -16.91 37.14
N PRO A 1017 74.83 -17.98 36.40
CA PRO A 1017 73.79 -18.92 36.80
C PRO A 1017 74.15 -19.76 38.05
N GLY A 1018 75.39 -19.62 38.55
CA GLY A 1018 75.85 -20.17 39.82
C GLY A 1018 75.59 -19.28 41.04
N SER A 1019 75.27 -18.00 40.84
CA SER A 1019 75.15 -16.99 41.89
C SER A 1019 73.67 -16.64 42.18
N ARG A 1020 72.87 -17.67 42.46
CA ARG A 1020 71.40 -17.58 42.55
C ARG A 1020 70.81 -16.85 43.77
N GLY A 1021 71.66 -16.19 44.56
CA GLY A 1021 71.26 -15.66 45.86
C GLY A 1021 70.66 -16.70 46.81
N ARG A 1022 70.91 -18.01 46.64
CA ARG A 1022 70.41 -19.10 47.53
C ARG A 1022 71.52 -19.59 48.47
N ASN A 1023 71.49 -19.57 49.81
CA ASN A 1023 70.48 -19.54 50.90
C ASN A 1023 70.45 -20.85 51.72
N LEU A 1024 71.60 -21.25 52.26
CA LEU A 1024 71.81 -22.42 53.12
C LEU A 1024 70.52 -22.95 53.81
N LEU A 1025 69.99 -24.09 53.31
CA LEU A 1025 68.88 -24.82 53.92
C LEU A 1025 69.47 -25.89 54.83
N GLN A 1026 69.24 -25.77 56.13
CA GLN A 1026 69.77 -26.71 57.11
C GLN A 1026 68.70 -27.14 58.12
N LEU A 1027 68.77 -28.42 58.48
CA LEU A 1027 68.12 -28.96 59.65
C LEU A 1027 69.06 -28.72 60.84
N LEU A 1028 68.70 -27.78 61.70
CA LEU A 1028 69.51 -27.36 62.85
C LEU A 1028 68.65 -27.39 64.10
N ASP A 1029 69.21 -27.85 65.21
CA ASP A 1029 68.63 -27.54 66.51
C ASP A 1029 69.01 -26.10 66.88
N THR A 1030 68.02 -25.22 66.87
CA THR A 1030 68.21 -23.76 67.02
C THR A 1030 67.67 -23.23 68.35
N ARG A 1031 67.25 -24.13 69.24
CA ARG A 1031 66.77 -23.78 70.58
C ARG A 1031 67.81 -24.17 71.63
N ASP A 1032 67.96 -23.32 72.65
CA ASP A 1032 68.68 -23.65 73.89
C ASP A 1032 67.90 -24.67 74.77
N ASP A 1033 67.07 -25.56 74.19
CA ASP A 1033 66.07 -26.37 74.92
C ASP A 1033 66.44 -27.86 75.14
N ASN A 1034 67.67 -28.27 74.82
CA ASN A 1034 68.21 -29.62 75.04
C ASN A 1034 67.41 -30.76 74.37
N SER A 1035 66.62 -30.49 73.32
CA SER A 1035 65.94 -31.53 72.53
C SER A 1035 66.77 -31.91 71.30
N ASN A 1036 67.05 -33.20 71.07
CA ASN A 1036 67.89 -33.65 69.93
C ASN A 1036 67.19 -33.50 68.55
N ALA A 1037 66.14 -32.69 68.45
CA ALA A 1037 65.25 -32.63 67.30
C ALA A 1037 65.54 -31.38 66.45
N GLN A 1038 65.89 -31.61 65.19
CA GLN A 1038 66.29 -30.53 64.29
C GLN A 1038 65.07 -29.78 63.75
N ASP A 1039 65.14 -28.44 63.76
CA ASP A 1039 64.18 -27.56 63.12
C ASP A 1039 64.63 -27.26 61.67
N LEU A 1040 63.67 -27.13 60.75
CA LEU A 1040 63.93 -26.68 59.39
C LEU A 1040 64.13 -25.16 59.39
N THR A 1041 65.30 -24.72 58.93
CA THR A 1041 65.66 -23.32 58.83
C THR A 1041 66.13 -22.94 57.43
N LEU A 1042 65.75 -21.74 57.00
CA LEU A 1042 66.18 -21.12 55.75
C LEU A 1042 66.94 -19.84 56.08
N THR A 1043 68.25 -19.81 55.82
CA THR A 1043 69.05 -18.59 55.93
C THR A 1043 69.11 -17.90 54.57
N VAL A 1044 68.68 -16.65 54.49
CA VAL A 1044 68.77 -15.84 53.28
C VAL A 1044 69.57 -14.55 53.47
N GLU A 1045 70.29 -14.12 52.44
CA GLU A 1045 70.76 -12.73 52.37
C GLU A 1045 69.62 -11.85 51.86
N ILE A 1046 69.25 -10.82 52.60
CA ILE A 1046 68.33 -9.78 52.14
C ILE A 1046 68.94 -8.41 52.39
N ARG A 1047 68.32 -7.34 51.88
CA ARG A 1047 68.84 -5.97 52.04
C ARG A 1047 69.03 -5.62 53.53
N ALA A 1048 70.14 -4.98 53.86
CA ALA A 1048 70.64 -4.87 55.24
C ALA A 1048 69.66 -4.24 56.26
N ASP A 1049 68.77 -3.36 55.80
CA ASP A 1049 67.79 -2.67 56.64
C ASP A 1049 66.37 -3.30 56.60
N ALA A 1050 66.23 -4.46 55.95
CA ALA A 1050 64.97 -5.21 55.94
C ALA A 1050 64.64 -5.72 57.34
N THR A 1051 63.66 -5.08 57.98
CA THR A 1051 63.13 -5.52 59.28
C THR A 1051 61.91 -6.39 59.04
N LEU A 1052 61.98 -7.66 59.45
CA LEU A 1052 60.88 -8.61 59.31
C LEU A 1052 59.83 -8.37 60.38
N THR A 1053 58.57 -8.26 59.96
CA THR A 1053 57.41 -8.13 60.83
C THR A 1053 56.43 -9.27 60.56
N PRO A 1054 55.77 -9.82 61.59
CA PRO A 1054 54.71 -10.82 61.41
C PRO A 1054 53.53 -10.31 60.58
N ASP A 1055 53.09 -11.11 59.62
CA ASP A 1055 51.86 -10.92 58.83
C ASP A 1055 51.10 -12.25 58.79
N GLY A 1056 50.26 -12.50 59.79
CA GLY A 1056 49.65 -13.82 59.99
C GLY A 1056 50.69 -14.90 60.31
N PRO A 1057 50.70 -16.06 59.62
CA PRO A 1057 51.73 -17.10 59.80
C PRO A 1057 53.08 -16.76 59.15
N ASP A 1058 53.14 -15.68 58.38
CA ASP A 1058 54.28 -15.28 57.54
C ASP A 1058 55.12 -14.18 58.21
N LEU A 1059 56.32 -13.96 57.65
CA LEU A 1059 57.13 -12.78 57.92
C LEU A 1059 57.29 -11.96 56.65
N VAL A 1060 57.06 -10.65 56.76
CA VAL A 1060 57.18 -9.71 55.64
C VAL A 1060 58.13 -8.56 55.99
N ALA A 1061 58.80 -8.03 54.98
CA ALA A 1061 59.55 -6.77 55.09
C ALA A 1061 59.43 -5.99 53.78
N SER A 1062 59.41 -4.66 53.84
CA SER A 1062 59.47 -3.81 52.66
C SER A 1062 60.64 -2.82 52.76
N ILE A 1063 61.58 -2.90 51.83
CA ILE A 1063 62.75 -2.01 51.76
C ILE A 1063 63.19 -1.86 50.31
N ASP A 1064 63.72 -0.69 49.93
CA ASP A 1064 64.28 -0.45 48.59
C ASP A 1064 63.31 -0.72 47.41
N GLY A 1065 61.99 -0.66 47.67
CA GLY A 1065 60.95 -0.95 46.68
C GLY A 1065 60.70 -2.45 46.48
N ILE A 1066 61.26 -3.31 47.32
CA ILE A 1066 61.05 -4.76 47.35
C ILE A 1066 60.21 -5.10 48.57
N THR A 1067 59.21 -5.97 48.39
CA THR A 1067 58.50 -6.65 49.46
C THR A 1067 58.99 -8.08 49.54
N TYR A 1068 59.60 -8.43 50.66
CA TYR A 1068 59.95 -9.80 51.02
C TYR A 1068 58.76 -10.45 51.69
N ARG A 1069 58.48 -11.71 51.33
CA ARG A 1069 57.54 -12.57 52.05
C ARG A 1069 58.17 -13.93 52.29
N PHE A 1070 58.16 -14.35 53.54
CA PHE A 1070 58.62 -15.65 54.00
C PHE A 1070 57.44 -16.45 54.52
N GLU A 1071 57.36 -17.72 54.13
CA GLU A 1071 56.19 -18.54 54.38
C GLU A 1071 56.62 -19.99 54.68
N GLY A 1072 55.82 -20.69 55.47
CA GLY A 1072 56.10 -22.05 55.92
C GLY A 1072 54.99 -23.05 55.58
N SER A 1073 55.37 -24.29 55.31
CA SER A 1073 54.44 -25.41 55.10
C SER A 1073 55.00 -26.72 55.66
N THR A 1074 54.16 -27.58 56.20
CA THR A 1074 54.54 -28.93 56.66
C THR A 1074 54.33 -30.02 55.60
N ASP A 1075 53.55 -29.76 54.55
CA ASP A 1075 53.16 -30.76 53.55
C ASP A 1075 53.08 -30.25 52.10
N LEU A 1076 53.41 -28.97 51.86
CA LEU A 1076 53.36 -28.27 50.57
C LEU A 1076 51.94 -28.02 50.02
N SER A 1077 50.88 -28.41 50.74
CA SER A 1077 49.50 -28.18 50.28
C SER A 1077 49.10 -26.70 50.36
N THR A 1078 49.52 -26.02 51.43
CA THR A 1078 49.40 -24.57 51.64
C THR A 1078 50.58 -24.05 52.45
N PHE A 1079 50.93 -22.77 52.29
CA PHE A 1079 51.93 -22.10 53.11
C PHE A 1079 51.26 -21.35 54.27
N SER A 1080 50.75 -22.09 55.25
CA SER A 1080 50.01 -21.54 56.40
C SER A 1080 50.66 -21.86 57.75
N SER A 1081 51.81 -22.53 57.74
CA SER A 1081 52.49 -22.95 58.96
C SER A 1081 53.28 -21.78 59.55
N PRO A 1082 53.12 -21.46 60.85
CA PRO A 1082 53.82 -20.34 61.47
C PRO A 1082 55.33 -20.47 61.37
N ILE A 1083 55.98 -19.34 61.07
CA ILE A 1083 57.45 -19.22 61.05
C ILE A 1083 57.93 -18.16 62.03
N SER A 1084 59.21 -18.18 62.39
CA SER A 1084 59.83 -17.14 63.21
C SER A 1084 61.23 -16.81 62.72
N GLU A 1085 61.64 -15.55 62.83
CA GLU A 1085 63.05 -15.16 62.68
C GLU A 1085 63.82 -15.68 63.89
N VAL A 1086 64.91 -16.41 63.64
CA VAL A 1086 65.85 -16.87 64.66
C VAL A 1086 67.20 -16.23 64.43
N ILE A 1087 68.10 -16.37 65.42
CA ILE A 1087 69.47 -15.83 65.31
C ILE A 1087 70.11 -16.38 64.03
N PRO A 1088 70.73 -15.54 63.19
CA PRO A 1088 71.30 -15.98 61.93
C PRO A 1088 72.36 -17.07 62.13
N HIS A 1089 72.21 -18.19 61.44
CA HIS A 1089 73.29 -19.16 61.32
C HIS A 1089 74.34 -18.63 60.33
N ARG A 1090 75.59 -18.53 60.79
CA ARG A 1090 76.71 -17.94 60.03
C ARG A 1090 77.12 -18.90 58.90
N GLY A 1091 77.00 -18.47 57.64
CA GLY A 1091 77.70 -19.11 56.53
C GLY A 1091 79.22 -18.89 56.58
N PRO A 1092 80.02 -19.50 55.69
CA PRO A 1092 81.47 -19.30 55.64
C PRO A 1092 81.90 -17.85 55.28
N ASP A 1093 81.00 -17.05 54.67
CA ASP A 1093 81.29 -15.69 54.20
C ASP A 1093 80.47 -14.62 54.92
N SER A 1094 80.99 -13.39 54.97
CA SER A 1094 80.22 -12.21 55.41
C SER A 1094 79.20 -11.80 54.36
N ALA A 1095 78.04 -11.28 54.78
CA ALA A 1095 76.98 -10.82 53.87
C ALA A 1095 77.53 -9.80 52.86
N LYS A 1096 77.03 -9.85 51.61
CA LYS A 1096 77.46 -8.94 50.55
C LYS A 1096 77.20 -7.47 50.96
N PRO A 1097 78.01 -6.50 50.49
CA PRO A 1097 77.80 -5.08 50.82
C PRO A 1097 76.36 -4.62 50.54
N GLY A 1098 75.68 -4.10 51.56
CA GLY A 1098 74.27 -3.69 51.48
C GLY A 1098 73.24 -4.79 51.77
N TYR A 1099 73.69 -5.98 52.15
CA TYR A 1099 72.85 -7.12 52.55
C TYR A 1099 73.16 -7.57 53.99
N THR A 1100 72.23 -8.31 54.59
CA THR A 1100 72.33 -8.95 55.90
C THR A 1100 71.71 -10.34 55.84
N PHE A 1101 72.19 -11.25 56.68
CA PHE A 1101 71.60 -12.58 56.80
C PHE A 1101 70.37 -12.57 57.70
N LYS A 1102 69.29 -13.21 57.25
CA LYS A 1102 68.10 -13.53 58.03
C LYS A 1102 67.88 -15.03 58.04
N THR A 1103 67.66 -15.62 59.21
CA THR A 1103 67.34 -17.05 59.32
C THR A 1103 65.91 -17.23 59.79
N ILE A 1104 65.13 -17.97 59.00
CA ILE A 1104 63.72 -18.21 59.22
C ILE A 1104 63.55 -19.66 59.61
N ARG A 1105 62.87 -19.90 60.73
CA ARG A 1105 62.53 -21.22 61.24
C ARG A 1105 61.07 -21.55 60.92
N LEU A 1106 60.81 -22.78 60.50
CA LEU A 1106 59.46 -23.35 60.50
C LEU A 1106 59.11 -23.86 61.90
N ASN A 1107 58.20 -23.18 62.61
CA ASN A 1107 57.94 -23.45 64.04
C ASN A 1107 57.38 -24.87 64.28
N ALA A 1108 56.64 -25.40 63.31
CA ALA A 1108 56.03 -26.72 63.38
C ALA A 1108 56.93 -27.86 62.87
N SER A 1109 58.20 -27.60 62.53
CA SER A 1109 59.09 -28.59 61.92
C SER A 1109 59.67 -29.64 62.87
N ASN A 1110 59.57 -29.40 64.18
CA ASN A 1110 60.13 -30.26 65.22
C ASN A 1110 59.54 -31.70 65.17
N GLY A 1111 60.40 -32.68 64.88
CA GLY A 1111 60.04 -34.11 64.92
C GLY A 1111 59.15 -34.59 63.77
N LEU A 1112 59.01 -33.80 62.68
CA LEU A 1112 58.23 -34.23 61.52
C LEU A 1112 58.88 -35.44 60.83
N PRO A 1113 58.17 -36.56 60.61
CA PRO A 1113 58.68 -37.72 59.87
C PRO A 1113 58.70 -37.53 58.35
N GLY A 1114 58.32 -36.33 57.86
CA GLY A 1114 58.21 -35.97 56.44
C GLY A 1114 58.95 -34.67 56.10
N LYS A 1115 58.77 -34.16 54.87
CA LYS A 1115 59.45 -32.95 54.37
C LYS A 1115 58.65 -31.69 54.75
N GLY A 1116 59.24 -30.79 55.54
CA GLY A 1116 58.75 -29.41 55.68
C GLY A 1116 59.30 -28.50 54.57
N PHE A 1117 58.67 -27.35 54.35
CA PHE A 1117 59.02 -26.41 53.29
C PHE A 1117 59.02 -24.97 53.83
N LEU A 1118 60.05 -24.23 53.45
CA LEU A 1118 60.14 -22.79 53.64
C LEU A 1118 60.26 -22.14 52.27
N ARG A 1119 59.54 -21.05 52.06
CA ARG A 1119 59.60 -20.24 50.85
C ARG A 1119 59.98 -18.82 51.23
N ALA A 1120 60.94 -18.27 50.50
CA ALA A 1120 61.23 -16.85 50.47
C ALA A 1120 60.86 -16.33 49.08
N SER A 1121 60.17 -15.19 49.02
CA SER A 1121 59.81 -14.54 47.77
C SER A 1121 60.03 -13.05 47.87
N ALA A 1122 60.31 -12.42 46.72
CA ALA A 1122 60.47 -10.99 46.58
C ALA A 1122 59.58 -10.50 45.45
N SER A 1123 58.84 -9.42 45.70
CA SER A 1123 58.03 -8.75 44.70
C SER A 1123 58.24 -7.24 44.74
N GLN A 1124 57.90 -6.56 43.66
CA GLN A 1124 57.67 -5.11 43.68
C GLN A 1124 56.16 -4.87 43.90
N PRO A 1125 55.77 -3.80 44.61
CA PRO A 1125 54.38 -3.39 44.76
C PRO A 1125 53.64 -3.15 43.43
#